data_AF-A0A1Q6XRT9-F1
#
_entry.id   AF-A0A1Q6XRT9-F1
#
_cell.length_a   1.000
_cell.length_b   1.000
_cell.length_c   1.000
_cell.angle_alpha   90.00
_cell.angle_beta   90.00
_cell.angle_gamma   90.00
#
_symmetry.space_group_name_H-M   'P 1'
#
loop_
_entity.id
_entity.type
_entity.pdbx_description
1 polymer ?
#
loop_
_entity_poly.entity_id
_entity_poly.type
_entity_poly.pdbx_seq_one_letter_code
_entity_poly.pdbx_strand_id
1 'polypeptide(L)'
;MPGTGMNYYEMMRRQVRDARGWWAIRAALVLILLVALLLIPASARAYTAPQAASGLTMQVNAGFHTRYRGWVPVYITLGNTGTDFIGTLSISISRPVPPPGRRVISPSGYQEPINLPKGAQQQATMYIPLLINSIGLSLFDPQSLVINLLDRRGNVIRTQTNTPIPVDPADVFVGILSDQQSGFGPLSAVSLPDQDNSVIVEPLDAQTMPDMTTVLENFDIIVLDDFTTDRLSLDQLRALQVWVNRGGRLIVVGGAPWQRTLSALPPGLLPVVVNGTSTLQAGTHLLPISGPEVGNVGQNKVTTTVQEPITVSTTTTSGQGDSGSEPGKFNGQSSASASETILASGSIPLIVQARRGQGYIYYLAFDPAQEALNGWSGARTLWKELLLRALGDQLLLSHSTSRYSNDIGQLIQRVRMFNLLPPGASPDPWMLILLLLSYIIVLGSVNILIARRLKRSIWSWHIILSSIVIFTLLCYGLAFYQREASISINSISLMQLSQDGSSAYSTTYASVFVPNQGDYQVHIPGKGLAQLIPDVFYQHDADFSDEERSLAIIPGQHQTNVNLSGASMWNSHAILTEQDRPTHGGIISHLVVRDGKLTGTITNTLNSSLSDAYVLIPRSFARIGHIAAGQTLQVNLPFSSATSDSDMALADQLARNSGLPTPYIPHANGSPPQTDLQRHLAILSVLSRVVEYDFTACNECGMRTIEHMLVAPFASETAISPSNSIDPLLVDGTPASFIGWAEQPLDTSSDMTINSFEPAGLHETLVQAPLTLKLSSPQNLSSNFISGQVIDVQGNDLQSEFPGVYTMSTGHITFEFALPNSADRRFSSLTIMEPANLMAMLGPGMGRVTDESQHARLYNWSKGAWESISLSQNTFTTQNTGAYIGQGERILVQFTNQRTSLGTVVFGKPSLTLKGEA
;
A
#
# COMPACT_ATOMS: atom_id res chain seq x y z
N MET A 1 -50.14 85.15 -20.80
CA MET A 1 -51.56 84.97 -20.38
C MET A 1 -52.45 85.46 -21.51
N PRO A 2 -53.64 84.87 -21.76
CA PRO A 2 -54.21 83.58 -21.33
C PRO A 2 -54.40 82.63 -22.55
N GLY A 3 -54.80 81.36 -22.47
CA GLY A 3 -55.39 80.55 -21.40
C GLY A 3 -56.67 79.85 -21.92
N THR A 4 -56.97 78.67 -21.34
CA THR A 4 -58.09 77.72 -21.56
C THR A 4 -57.81 76.63 -22.62
N GLY A 5 -57.82 75.33 -22.33
CA GLY A 5 -58.21 74.58 -21.14
C GLY A 5 -58.78 73.24 -21.60
N MET A 6 -57.93 72.26 -21.91
CA MET A 6 -58.36 70.92 -22.34
C MET A 6 -58.63 70.05 -21.11
N ASN A 7 -59.80 69.43 -21.10
CA ASN A 7 -60.53 68.94 -19.94
C ASN A 7 -59.94 67.63 -19.39
N TYR A 8 -59.39 67.67 -18.17
CA TYR A 8 -58.78 66.54 -17.44
C TYR A 8 -59.78 65.38 -17.17
N TYR A 9 -61.09 65.64 -17.34
CA TYR A 9 -62.16 64.68 -17.09
C TYR A 9 -62.35 63.61 -18.19
N GLU A 10 -61.95 63.88 -19.44
CA GLU A 10 -62.12 62.89 -20.53
C GLU A 10 -60.99 61.85 -20.59
N MET A 11 -59.79 62.19 -20.10
CA MET A 11 -58.64 61.28 -20.14
C MET A 11 -58.74 60.15 -19.09
N MET A 12 -59.35 60.42 -17.92
CA MET A 12 -59.53 59.39 -16.88
C MET A 12 -60.66 58.38 -17.20
N ARG A 13 -61.61 58.71 -18.07
CA ARG A 13 -62.73 57.79 -18.38
C ARG A 13 -62.35 56.67 -19.35
N ARG A 14 -61.27 56.83 -20.14
CA ARG A 14 -60.74 55.77 -21.01
C ARG A 14 -59.80 54.80 -20.30
N GLN A 15 -59.03 55.23 -19.29
CA GLN A 15 -58.12 54.33 -18.55
C GLN A 15 -58.83 53.36 -17.58
N VAL A 16 -60.05 53.69 -17.10
CA VAL A 16 -60.76 52.84 -16.12
C VAL A 16 -61.54 51.68 -16.78
N ARG A 17 -61.80 51.72 -18.09
CA ARG A 17 -62.52 50.64 -18.80
C ARG A 17 -61.62 49.47 -19.22
N ASP A 18 -60.35 49.72 -19.53
CA ASP A 18 -59.40 48.66 -19.91
C ASP A 18 -58.70 48.00 -18.71
N ALA A 19 -58.67 48.67 -17.55
CA ALA A 19 -58.15 48.09 -16.31
C ALA A 19 -59.05 46.97 -15.74
N ARG A 20 -60.38 47.04 -15.92
CA ARG A 20 -61.29 46.02 -15.36
C ARG A 20 -61.18 44.65 -16.03
N GLY A 21 -60.81 44.59 -17.31
CA GLY A 21 -60.60 43.32 -18.03
C GLY A 21 -59.32 42.61 -17.63
N TRP A 22 -58.23 43.36 -17.40
CA TRP A 22 -56.93 42.80 -17.05
C TRP A 22 -56.85 42.33 -15.60
N TRP A 23 -57.56 42.98 -14.68
CA TRP A 23 -57.70 42.52 -13.30
C TRP A 23 -58.54 41.25 -13.18
N ALA A 24 -59.60 41.10 -13.98
CA ALA A 24 -60.41 39.87 -14.01
C ALA A 24 -59.63 38.67 -14.57
N ILE A 25 -58.82 38.87 -15.61
CA ILE A 25 -57.99 37.80 -16.20
C ILE A 25 -56.85 37.40 -15.25
N ARG A 26 -56.21 38.35 -14.57
CA ARG A 26 -55.17 38.05 -13.56
C ARG A 26 -55.75 37.39 -12.31
N ALA A 27 -56.94 37.82 -11.85
CA ALA A 27 -57.63 37.18 -10.74
C ALA A 27 -58.10 35.75 -11.09
N ALA A 28 -58.56 35.52 -12.32
CA ALA A 28 -58.94 34.19 -12.80
C ALA A 28 -57.71 33.26 -12.91
N LEU A 29 -56.57 33.75 -13.41
CA LEU A 29 -55.32 32.98 -13.44
C LEU A 29 -54.79 32.65 -12.04
N VAL A 30 -54.87 33.58 -11.09
CA VAL A 30 -54.50 33.34 -9.69
C VAL A 30 -55.45 32.35 -9.03
N LEU A 31 -56.75 32.43 -9.30
CA LEU A 31 -57.75 31.50 -8.78
C LEU A 31 -57.58 30.10 -9.37
N ILE A 32 -57.29 29.98 -10.68
CA ILE A 32 -56.98 28.70 -11.33
C ILE A 32 -55.68 28.12 -10.78
N LEU A 33 -54.66 28.94 -10.52
CA LEU A 33 -53.42 28.49 -9.89
C LEU A 33 -53.65 28.01 -8.45
N LEU A 34 -54.51 28.70 -7.67
CA LEU A 34 -54.88 28.32 -6.32
C LEU A 34 -55.72 27.04 -6.28
N VAL A 35 -56.68 26.90 -7.19
CA VAL A 35 -57.50 25.68 -7.33
C VAL A 35 -56.65 24.52 -7.84
N ALA A 36 -55.70 24.77 -8.76
CA ALA A 36 -54.72 23.77 -9.18
C ALA A 36 -53.80 23.36 -8.01
N LEU A 37 -53.34 24.29 -7.16
CA LEU A 37 -52.58 23.97 -5.95
C LEU A 37 -53.39 23.18 -4.91
N LEU A 38 -54.69 23.44 -4.80
CA LEU A 38 -55.60 22.73 -3.89
C LEU A 38 -56.04 21.36 -4.41
N LEU A 39 -55.94 21.12 -5.73
CA LEU A 39 -56.22 19.84 -6.39
C LEU A 39 -54.96 18.94 -6.50
N ILE A 40 -53.78 19.44 -6.13
CA ILE A 40 -52.64 18.56 -5.85
C ILE A 40 -53.00 17.80 -4.58
N PRO A 41 -53.17 16.46 -4.60
CA PRO A 41 -53.37 15.73 -3.38
C PRO A 41 -52.17 16.03 -2.49
N ALA A 42 -52.41 16.70 -1.37
CA ALA A 42 -51.45 16.78 -0.29
C ALA A 42 -51.28 15.34 0.21
N SER A 43 -50.39 14.59 -0.43
CA SER A 43 -49.85 13.37 0.13
C SER A 43 -48.98 13.82 1.31
N ALA A 44 -49.64 14.14 2.41
CA ALA A 44 -49.03 14.11 3.72
C ALA A 44 -48.55 12.67 3.88
N ARG A 45 -47.27 12.44 3.57
CA ARG A 45 -46.56 11.26 4.04
C ARG A 45 -46.52 11.42 5.55
N ALA A 46 -47.52 10.86 6.23
CA ALA A 46 -47.39 10.57 7.64
C ALA A 46 -46.10 9.75 7.77
N TYR A 47 -45.10 10.33 8.41
CA TYR A 47 -43.88 9.61 8.78
C TYR A 47 -44.27 8.69 9.92
N THR A 48 -44.90 7.57 9.60
CA THR A 48 -45.02 6.46 10.54
C THR A 48 -43.60 5.98 10.78
N ALA A 49 -43.09 6.18 12.00
CA ALA A 49 -41.86 5.56 12.45
C ALA A 49 -41.89 4.07 12.06
N PRO A 50 -40.81 3.51 11.48
CA PRO A 50 -40.81 2.12 11.07
C PRO A 50 -41.19 1.25 12.27
N GLN A 51 -42.26 0.46 12.14
CA GLN A 51 -42.45 -0.66 13.03
C GLN A 51 -41.19 -1.52 12.89
N ALA A 52 -40.40 -1.62 13.97
CA ALA A 52 -39.28 -2.55 14.02
C ALA A 52 -39.81 -3.90 13.54
N ALA A 53 -39.28 -4.40 12.42
CA ALA A 53 -39.70 -5.67 11.85
C ALA A 53 -39.53 -6.74 12.95
N SER A 54 -40.65 -7.16 13.54
CA SER A 54 -40.65 -8.05 14.69
C SER A 54 -40.01 -9.37 14.25
N GLY A 55 -38.84 -9.66 14.80
CA GLY A 55 -38.12 -10.91 14.57
C GLY A 55 -36.81 -10.82 13.78
N LEU A 56 -36.39 -9.65 13.27
CA LEU A 56 -35.05 -9.47 12.70
C LEU A 56 -34.02 -9.12 13.78
N THR A 57 -32.91 -9.86 13.82
CA THR A 57 -31.76 -9.60 14.69
C THR A 57 -30.53 -9.24 13.84
N MET A 58 -29.71 -8.35 14.37
CA MET A 58 -28.44 -7.94 13.77
C MET A 58 -27.43 -7.77 14.91
N GLN A 59 -26.26 -8.40 14.76
CA GLN A 59 -25.09 -8.26 15.61
C GLN A 59 -23.89 -7.93 14.74
N VAL A 60 -23.09 -6.94 15.14
CA VAL A 60 -21.94 -6.45 14.38
C VAL A 60 -20.70 -6.44 15.28
N ASN A 61 -19.62 -7.01 14.77
CA ASN A 61 -18.27 -6.88 15.32
C ASN A 61 -17.34 -6.39 14.19
N ALA A 62 -16.55 -5.35 14.43
CA ALA A 62 -15.62 -4.81 13.45
C ALA A 62 -14.19 -4.92 13.97
N GLY A 63 -13.25 -5.28 13.11
CA GLY A 63 -11.84 -5.49 13.43
C GLY A 63 -11.54 -6.88 13.99
N PHE A 64 -10.28 -7.09 14.29
CA PHE A 64 -9.78 -8.30 14.96
C PHE A 64 -9.92 -8.06 16.47
N HIS A 65 -10.96 -8.61 17.09
CA HIS A 65 -11.36 -8.29 18.47
C HIS A 65 -11.42 -6.78 18.73
N THR A 66 -12.12 -6.05 17.86
CA THR A 66 -12.24 -4.57 17.85
C THR A 66 -11.05 -3.81 17.31
N ARG A 67 -9.89 -4.43 17.04
CA ARG A 67 -8.67 -3.73 16.61
C ARG A 67 -8.46 -3.69 15.10
N TYR A 68 -7.79 -2.65 14.60
CA TYR A 68 -7.43 -2.52 13.18
C TYR A 68 -6.23 -1.61 12.91
N ARG A 69 -5.60 -1.78 11.73
CA ARG A 69 -4.56 -0.91 11.15
C ARG A 69 -4.83 -0.54 9.68
N GLY A 70 -5.94 -0.95 9.07
CA GLY A 70 -6.23 -0.55 7.70
C GLY A 70 -7.63 -0.95 7.27
N TRP A 71 -7.71 -1.84 6.29
CA TRP A 71 -8.98 -2.46 5.90
C TRP A 71 -9.53 -3.30 7.06
N VAL A 72 -10.71 -2.92 7.54
CA VAL A 72 -11.33 -3.49 8.73
C VAL A 72 -12.38 -4.53 8.32
N PRO A 73 -12.24 -5.80 8.74
CA PRO A 73 -13.31 -6.77 8.58
C PRO A 73 -14.48 -6.39 9.49
N VAL A 74 -15.68 -6.32 8.95
CA VAL A 74 -16.92 -6.15 9.70
C VAL A 74 -17.71 -7.43 9.57
N TYR A 75 -17.82 -8.17 10.66
CA TYR A 75 -18.58 -9.41 10.79
C TYR A 75 -20.01 -9.07 11.22
N ILE A 76 -20.99 -9.40 10.38
CA ILE A 76 -22.41 -9.15 10.63
C ILE A 76 -23.15 -10.48 10.70
N THR A 77 -23.77 -10.75 11.85
CA THR A 77 -24.69 -11.89 12.01
C THR A 77 -26.13 -11.37 11.98
N LEU A 78 -26.90 -11.86 11.02
CA LEU A 78 -28.30 -11.54 10.81
C LEU A 78 -29.16 -12.77 11.11
N GLY A 79 -30.27 -12.57 11.83
CA GLY A 79 -31.25 -13.62 12.10
C GLY A 79 -32.65 -13.15 11.74
N ASN A 80 -33.48 -14.05 11.22
CA ASN A 80 -34.86 -13.75 10.88
C ASN A 80 -35.82 -14.77 11.49
N THR A 81 -36.57 -14.36 12.50
CA THR A 81 -37.67 -15.15 13.09
C THR A 81 -39.06 -14.70 12.60
N GLY A 82 -39.11 -13.64 11.79
CA GLY A 82 -40.32 -13.06 11.21
C GLY A 82 -40.69 -13.68 9.86
N THR A 83 -41.21 -12.86 8.94
CA THR A 83 -41.44 -13.25 7.53
C THR A 83 -40.17 -13.10 6.72
N ASP A 84 -40.12 -13.72 5.54
CA ASP A 84 -39.01 -13.55 4.58
C ASP A 84 -38.66 -12.08 4.38
N PHE A 85 -37.36 -11.77 4.45
CA PHE A 85 -36.82 -10.42 4.34
C PHE A 85 -35.82 -10.36 3.20
N ILE A 86 -35.99 -9.38 2.32
CA ILE A 86 -35.02 -9.06 1.26
C ILE A 86 -34.73 -7.57 1.36
N GLY A 87 -33.46 -7.24 1.40
CA GLY A 87 -33.00 -5.89 1.67
C GLY A 87 -31.52 -5.70 1.35
N THR A 88 -30.95 -4.64 1.89
CA THR A 88 -29.55 -4.27 1.68
C THR A 88 -28.91 -3.93 3.01
N LEU A 89 -27.74 -4.50 3.27
CA LEU A 89 -26.88 -4.06 4.36
C LEU A 89 -26.04 -2.89 3.86
N SER A 90 -25.93 -1.80 4.62
CA SER A 90 -25.18 -0.61 4.26
C SER A 90 -24.29 -0.17 5.42
N ILE A 91 -23.00 0.03 5.17
CA ILE A 91 -22.05 0.58 6.14
C ILE A 91 -21.55 1.93 5.68
N SER A 92 -21.80 2.95 6.49
CA SER A 92 -21.27 4.31 6.33
C SER A 92 -20.29 4.63 7.45
N ILE A 93 -19.27 5.43 7.15
CA ILE A 93 -18.29 5.89 8.13
C ILE A 93 -18.80 7.21 8.74
N SER A 94 -18.87 7.29 10.06
CA SER A 94 -19.18 8.51 10.80
C SER A 94 -17.89 9.12 11.34
N ARG A 95 -17.64 10.38 10.99
CA ARG A 95 -16.47 11.16 11.42
C ARG A 95 -16.90 12.39 12.23
N PRO A 96 -16.18 12.75 13.30
CA PRO A 96 -16.35 14.06 13.94
C PRO A 96 -15.74 15.18 13.07
N VAL A 97 -16.33 16.37 13.08
CA VAL A 97 -15.84 17.57 12.40
C VAL A 97 -15.83 18.77 13.37
N PRO A 98 -14.66 19.36 13.64
CA PRO A 98 -14.48 20.64 14.34
C PRO A 98 -14.53 21.87 13.40
N PRO A 99 -14.87 23.07 13.91
CA PRO A 99 -15.82 23.39 14.99
C PRO A 99 -17.20 23.81 14.44
N PRO A 100 -18.33 23.50 15.13
CA PRO A 100 -18.47 22.86 16.44
C PRO A 100 -19.06 21.44 16.35
N GLY A 101 -18.29 20.42 16.74
CA GLY A 101 -18.77 19.09 17.17
C GLY A 101 -19.79 18.38 16.27
N ARG A 102 -19.85 18.70 14.97
CA ARG A 102 -20.78 18.05 14.03
C ARG A 102 -20.21 16.69 13.67
N ARG A 103 -21.04 15.65 13.65
CA ARG A 103 -20.66 14.37 13.05
C ARG A 103 -21.12 14.38 11.61
N VAL A 104 -20.19 14.21 10.68
CA VAL A 104 -20.50 13.98 9.27
C VAL A 104 -20.52 12.47 9.07
N ILE A 105 -21.70 11.95 8.75
CA ILE A 105 -21.86 10.59 8.27
C ILE A 105 -21.63 10.66 6.77
N SER A 106 -20.69 9.88 6.25
CA SER A 106 -20.52 9.79 4.80
C SER A 106 -21.87 9.39 4.17
N PRO A 107 -22.43 10.21 3.27
CA PRO A 107 -23.75 9.98 2.64
C PRO A 107 -23.78 8.74 1.73
N SER A 108 -22.62 8.13 1.54
CA SER A 108 -22.27 7.01 0.69
C SER A 108 -21.48 5.95 1.49
N GLY A 109 -21.66 4.67 1.15
CA GLY A 109 -21.15 3.57 1.97
C GLY A 109 -21.00 2.24 1.21
N TYR A 110 -20.47 1.25 1.91
CA TYR A 110 -20.34 -0.12 1.40
C TYR A 110 -21.68 -0.84 1.54
N GLN A 111 -22.11 -1.55 0.51
CA GLN A 111 -23.42 -2.20 0.48
C GLN A 111 -23.32 -3.66 0.07
N GLU A 112 -24.17 -4.49 0.67
CA GLU A 112 -24.32 -5.90 0.31
C GLU A 112 -25.80 -6.27 0.24
N PRO A 113 -26.31 -6.83 -0.87
CA PRO A 113 -27.68 -7.31 -0.95
C PRO A 113 -27.87 -8.56 -0.06
N ILE A 114 -28.94 -8.57 0.73
CA ILE A 114 -29.24 -9.65 1.67
C ILE A 114 -30.60 -10.28 1.36
N ASN A 115 -30.65 -11.61 1.40
CA ASN A 115 -31.88 -12.41 1.34
C ASN A 115 -31.94 -13.34 2.55
N LEU A 116 -32.84 -13.03 3.48
CA LEU A 116 -33.03 -13.71 4.76
C LEU A 116 -34.42 -14.37 4.79
N PRO A 117 -34.55 -15.65 4.40
CA PRO A 117 -35.78 -16.40 4.58
C PRO A 117 -36.22 -16.48 6.04
N LYS A 118 -37.50 -16.76 6.27
CA LYS A 118 -38.03 -17.03 7.61
C LYS A 118 -37.29 -18.19 8.27
N GLY A 119 -36.85 -17.97 9.50
CA GLY A 119 -36.10 -18.93 10.32
C GLY A 119 -34.62 -19.00 9.98
N ALA A 120 -34.12 -18.23 9.00
CA ALA A 120 -32.72 -18.28 8.59
C ALA A 120 -31.83 -17.42 9.50
N GLN A 121 -30.58 -17.85 9.63
CA GLN A 121 -29.47 -17.05 10.13
C GLN A 121 -28.41 -16.97 9.02
N GLN A 122 -27.89 -15.78 8.78
CA GLN A 122 -26.87 -15.52 7.77
C GLN A 122 -25.72 -14.73 8.41
N GLN A 123 -24.50 -15.08 8.04
CA GLN A 123 -23.31 -14.29 8.34
C GLN A 123 -22.82 -13.62 7.07
N ALA A 124 -22.39 -12.37 7.18
CA ALA A 124 -21.78 -11.59 6.12
C ALA A 124 -20.51 -10.93 6.67
N THR A 125 -19.49 -10.80 5.81
CA THR A 125 -18.25 -10.11 6.14
C THR A 125 -18.00 -9.06 5.08
N MET A 126 -17.90 -7.80 5.48
CA MET A 126 -17.57 -6.68 4.59
C MET A 126 -16.29 -6.01 5.08
N TYR A 127 -15.45 -5.55 4.14
CA TYR A 127 -14.20 -4.88 4.46
C TYR A 127 -14.34 -3.38 4.25
N ILE A 128 -13.99 -2.58 5.26
CA ILE A 128 -14.17 -1.12 5.25
C ILE A 128 -12.82 -0.45 5.48
N PRO A 129 -12.37 0.49 4.61
CA PRO A 129 -11.13 1.20 4.81
C PRO A 129 -11.36 2.28 5.86
N LEU A 130 -10.70 2.13 7.00
CA LEU A 130 -10.63 3.17 8.01
C LEU A 130 -9.22 3.75 8.01
N LEU A 131 -9.13 5.07 8.14
CA LEU A 131 -7.85 5.76 8.26
C LEU A 131 -7.39 5.70 9.72
N ILE A 132 -6.09 5.49 9.93
CA ILE A 132 -5.41 5.54 11.21
C ILE A 132 -4.88 6.96 11.44
N ASN A 133 -5.21 7.48 12.60
CA ASN A 133 -5.02 8.86 12.98
C ASN A 133 -3.73 9.01 13.82
N SER A 134 -2.78 9.87 13.43
CA SER A 134 -1.64 10.20 14.32
C SER A 134 -1.30 11.69 14.38
N ILE A 135 -2.10 12.56 13.78
CA ILE A 135 -1.89 14.02 13.87
C ILE A 135 -2.67 14.56 15.06
N GLY A 136 -1.99 15.11 16.06
CA GLY A 136 -2.59 15.71 17.26
C GLY A 136 -3.37 17.02 17.07
N LEU A 137 -4.05 17.21 15.93
CA LEU A 137 -5.04 18.29 15.75
C LEU A 137 -6.39 17.84 16.37
N SER A 138 -7.50 18.57 16.26
CA SER A 138 -8.80 18.24 16.92
C SER A 138 -9.93 17.67 16.02
N LEU A 139 -9.70 17.47 14.72
CA LEU A 139 -10.49 16.68 13.77
C LEU A 139 -10.56 15.13 14.05
N PHE A 140 -10.31 14.63 15.28
CA PHE A 140 -9.69 13.30 15.55
C PHE A 140 -10.36 12.44 16.67
N ASP A 141 -11.65 12.10 16.58
CA ASP A 141 -12.25 10.99 17.37
C ASP A 141 -12.16 9.66 16.60
N PRO A 142 -12.19 8.49 17.28
CA PRO A 142 -12.29 7.19 16.62
C PRO A 142 -13.45 7.13 15.61
N GLN A 143 -13.13 6.67 14.40
CA GLN A 143 -14.11 6.53 13.33
C GLN A 143 -15.15 5.49 13.74
N SER A 144 -16.43 5.87 13.68
CA SER A 144 -17.52 4.96 14.04
C SER A 144 -18.19 4.47 12.76
N LEU A 145 -18.39 3.16 12.66
CA LEU A 145 -19.15 2.53 11.60
C LEU A 145 -20.64 2.57 11.96
N VAL A 146 -21.46 3.07 11.04
CA VAL A 146 -22.93 3.02 11.14
C VAL A 146 -23.43 2.00 10.14
N ILE A 147 -23.98 0.90 10.65
CA ILE A 147 -24.45 -0.26 9.90
C ILE A 147 -25.97 -0.23 9.88
N ASN A 148 -26.55 -0.06 8.70
CA ASN A 148 -27.97 -0.01 8.46
C ASN A 148 -28.44 -1.24 7.68
N LEU A 149 -29.49 -1.91 8.17
CA LEU A 149 -30.26 -2.88 7.40
C LEU A 149 -31.44 -2.16 6.75
N LEU A 150 -31.45 -2.10 5.43
CA LEU A 150 -32.43 -1.38 4.61
C LEU A 150 -33.42 -2.36 3.98
N ASP A 151 -34.69 -1.99 3.85
CA ASP A 151 -35.65 -2.74 3.03
C ASP A 151 -35.47 -2.47 1.51
N ARG A 152 -36.26 -3.14 0.67
CA ARG A 152 -36.25 -2.92 -0.80
C ARG A 152 -36.57 -1.49 -1.24
N ARG A 153 -37.16 -0.66 -0.37
CA ARG A 153 -37.50 0.73 -0.64
C ARG A 153 -36.42 1.68 -0.13
N GLY A 154 -35.33 1.18 0.46
CA GLY A 154 -34.26 1.96 1.06
C GLY A 154 -34.56 2.48 2.47
N ASN A 155 -35.65 2.04 3.10
CA ASN A 155 -35.96 2.47 4.47
C ASN A 155 -35.09 1.70 5.47
N VAL A 156 -34.54 2.42 6.44
CA VAL A 156 -33.79 1.80 7.55
C VAL A 156 -34.74 1.00 8.44
N ILE A 157 -34.50 -0.30 8.53
CA ILE A 157 -35.22 -1.24 9.39
C ILE A 157 -34.50 -1.42 10.72
N ARG A 158 -33.16 -1.44 10.69
CA ARG A 158 -32.33 -1.58 11.88
C ARG A 158 -31.01 -0.85 11.70
N THR A 159 -30.50 -0.27 12.78
CA THR A 159 -29.18 0.38 12.81
C THR A 159 -28.36 -0.19 13.96
N GLN A 160 -27.08 -0.41 13.73
CA GLN A 160 -26.10 -0.68 14.77
C GLN A 160 -24.87 0.20 14.52
N THR A 161 -24.23 0.63 15.59
CA THR A 161 -22.96 1.36 15.52
C THR A 161 -21.87 0.48 16.12
N ASN A 162 -20.69 0.50 15.52
CA ASN A 162 -19.49 -0.11 16.07
C ASN A 162 -18.33 0.87 15.92
N THR A 163 -17.48 0.98 16.93
CA THR A 163 -16.33 1.89 16.93
C THR A 163 -15.08 1.05 17.18
N PRO A 164 -14.42 0.54 16.12
CA PRO A 164 -13.20 -0.22 16.28
C PRO A 164 -12.05 0.69 16.76
N ILE A 165 -11.06 0.08 17.38
CA ILE A 165 -9.91 0.70 18.02
C ILE A 165 -8.71 0.63 17.06
N PRO A 166 -8.15 1.76 16.60
CA PRO A 166 -6.95 1.72 15.80
C PRO A 166 -5.77 1.21 16.64
N VAL A 167 -4.88 0.44 16.01
CA VAL A 167 -3.59 0.04 16.56
C VAL A 167 -2.55 1.09 16.16
N ASP A 168 -1.73 1.53 17.11
CA ASP A 168 -0.66 2.49 16.83
C ASP A 168 0.29 1.89 15.77
N PRO A 169 0.71 2.66 14.76
CA PRO A 169 1.69 2.18 13.78
C PRO A 169 3.02 1.69 14.39
N ALA A 170 3.34 2.08 15.63
CA ALA A 170 4.55 1.66 16.33
C ALA A 170 4.37 0.48 17.28
N ASP A 171 3.13 0.12 17.61
CA ASP A 171 2.85 -1.16 18.26
C ASP A 171 3.16 -2.31 17.30
N VAL A 172 3.46 -3.49 17.83
CA VAL A 172 3.60 -4.71 17.01
C VAL A 172 2.27 -5.45 17.02
N PHE A 173 1.64 -5.62 15.86
CA PHE A 173 0.36 -6.31 15.74
C PHE A 173 0.55 -7.76 15.25
N VAL A 174 0.29 -8.73 16.14
CA VAL A 174 0.49 -10.16 15.89
C VAL A 174 -0.83 -10.91 15.82
N GLY A 175 -1.06 -11.65 14.73
CA GLY A 175 -2.16 -12.60 14.60
C GLY A 175 -1.72 -14.01 14.99
N ILE A 176 -2.45 -14.68 15.87
CA ILE A 176 -2.16 -16.07 16.29
C ILE A 176 -3.21 -17.01 15.71
N LEU A 177 -2.84 -17.78 14.69
CA LEU A 177 -3.69 -18.84 14.15
C LEU A 177 -3.37 -20.16 14.88
N SER A 178 -4.14 -20.46 15.91
CA SER A 178 -3.96 -21.64 16.76
C SER A 178 -5.28 -22.19 17.29
N ASP A 179 -5.39 -23.52 17.41
CA ASP A 179 -6.50 -24.14 18.14
C ASP A 179 -6.29 -24.07 19.68
N GLN A 180 -5.12 -23.63 20.15
CA GLN A 180 -4.82 -23.40 21.57
C GLN A 180 -5.30 -22.01 22.02
N GLN A 181 -5.98 -21.94 23.17
CA GLN A 181 -6.51 -20.68 23.72
C GLN A 181 -5.52 -19.91 24.62
N SER A 182 -4.36 -20.49 24.92
CA SER A 182 -3.36 -19.94 25.85
C SER A 182 -1.96 -20.40 25.48
N GLY A 183 -0.92 -19.70 25.96
CA GLY A 183 0.49 -20.07 25.72
C GLY A 183 1.34 -18.94 25.12
N PHE A 184 0.69 -17.89 24.61
CA PHE A 184 1.33 -16.70 24.05
C PHE A 184 1.42 -15.52 25.04
N GLY A 185 1.18 -15.77 26.33
CA GLY A 185 1.32 -14.75 27.38
C GLY A 185 2.70 -14.09 27.38
N PRO A 186 3.81 -14.85 27.30
CA PRO A 186 5.16 -14.29 27.19
C PRO A 186 5.36 -13.37 25.98
N LEU A 187 4.72 -13.63 24.84
CA LEU A 187 4.79 -12.79 23.64
C LEU A 187 4.13 -11.42 23.88
N SER A 188 2.91 -11.42 24.42
CA SER A 188 2.19 -10.17 24.75
C SER A 188 2.88 -9.34 25.85
N ALA A 189 3.76 -9.97 26.64
CA ALA A 189 4.47 -9.34 27.75
C ALA A 189 5.91 -8.92 27.39
N VAL A 190 6.29 -8.94 26.10
CA VAL A 190 7.59 -8.46 25.65
C VAL A 190 7.67 -6.94 25.81
N SER A 191 8.74 -6.48 26.46
CA SER A 191 9.13 -5.06 26.45
C SER A 191 9.91 -4.75 25.18
N LEU A 192 9.36 -3.85 24.36
CA LEU A 192 10.03 -3.34 23.17
C LEU A 192 11.15 -2.34 23.55
N PRO A 193 12.09 -2.03 22.64
CA PRO A 193 13.15 -1.06 22.91
C PRO A 193 12.61 0.31 23.32
N ASP A 194 11.61 0.83 22.59
CA ASP A 194 10.81 1.98 23.01
C ASP A 194 9.70 1.51 23.96
N GLN A 195 9.69 2.03 25.20
CA GLN A 195 8.76 1.57 26.26
C GLN A 195 7.33 2.08 26.06
N ASP A 196 7.11 3.04 25.18
CA ASP A 196 5.77 3.53 24.84
C ASP A 196 5.05 2.62 23.84
N ASN A 197 5.79 1.73 23.16
CA ASN A 197 5.26 0.77 22.20
C ASN A 197 4.96 -0.58 22.87
N SER A 198 3.96 -1.30 22.35
CA SER A 198 3.49 -2.57 22.91
C SER A 198 3.34 -3.68 21.86
N VAL A 199 3.29 -4.93 22.32
CA VAL A 199 2.96 -6.09 21.46
C VAL A 199 1.48 -6.44 21.66
N ILE A 200 0.70 -6.26 20.61
CA ILE A 200 -0.73 -6.58 20.57
C ILE A 200 -0.89 -7.93 19.88
N VAL A 201 -1.49 -8.87 20.59
CA VAL A 201 -1.69 -10.25 20.11
C VAL A 201 -3.19 -10.50 20.01
N GLU A 202 -3.66 -10.92 18.82
CA GLU A 202 -5.06 -11.26 18.59
C GLU A 202 -5.21 -12.67 18.02
N PRO A 203 -6.11 -13.50 18.56
CA PRO A 203 -6.33 -14.84 18.03
C PRO A 203 -7.07 -14.79 16.70
N LEU A 204 -6.70 -15.70 15.81
CA LEU A 204 -7.28 -15.96 14.51
C LEU A 204 -7.74 -17.42 14.44
N ASP A 205 -8.74 -17.67 13.62
CA ASP A 205 -9.27 -18.98 13.29
C ASP A 205 -9.61 -19.07 11.79
N ALA A 206 -10.16 -20.21 11.34
CA ALA A 206 -10.52 -20.39 9.94
C ALA A 206 -11.56 -19.37 9.43
N GLN A 207 -12.38 -18.76 10.30
CA GLN A 207 -13.42 -17.80 9.92
C GLN A 207 -12.90 -16.36 9.87
N THR A 208 -11.96 -16.03 10.76
CA THR A 208 -11.40 -14.69 10.94
C THR A 208 -10.10 -14.48 10.17
N MET A 209 -9.41 -15.56 9.75
CA MET A 209 -8.26 -15.49 8.86
C MET A 209 -8.68 -14.88 7.50
N PRO A 210 -8.16 -13.70 7.13
CA PRO A 210 -8.54 -13.06 5.88
C PRO A 210 -8.12 -13.85 4.64
N ASP A 211 -8.91 -13.72 3.57
CA ASP A 211 -8.67 -14.34 2.26
C ASP A 211 -8.16 -13.33 1.20
N MET A 212 -7.74 -12.14 1.65
CA MET A 212 -7.15 -11.08 0.84
C MET A 212 -5.89 -10.54 1.52
N THR A 213 -4.80 -10.38 0.77
CA THR A 213 -3.53 -9.88 1.29
C THR A 213 -3.67 -8.49 1.92
N THR A 214 -4.41 -7.56 1.31
CA THR A 214 -4.59 -6.20 1.84
C THR A 214 -5.22 -6.17 3.24
N VAL A 215 -6.01 -7.19 3.60
CA VAL A 215 -6.58 -7.29 4.96
C VAL A 215 -5.57 -7.92 5.93
N LEU A 216 -4.73 -8.86 5.45
CA LEU A 216 -3.62 -9.41 6.24
C LEU A 216 -2.56 -8.37 6.60
N GLU A 217 -2.41 -7.30 5.81
CA GLU A 217 -1.53 -6.15 6.10
C GLU A 217 -1.86 -5.42 7.42
N ASN A 218 -2.98 -5.74 8.08
CA ASN A 218 -3.20 -5.28 9.45
C ASN A 218 -2.13 -5.83 10.41
N PHE A 219 -1.60 -7.03 10.15
CA PHE A 219 -0.65 -7.71 11.03
C PHE A 219 0.80 -7.53 10.54
N ASP A 220 1.71 -7.30 11.48
CA ASP A 220 3.16 -7.35 11.23
C ASP A 220 3.65 -8.80 11.15
N ILE A 221 3.10 -9.65 12.04
CA ILE A 221 3.47 -11.05 12.20
C ILE A 221 2.22 -11.91 12.28
N ILE A 222 2.24 -13.07 11.63
CA ILE A 222 1.27 -14.14 11.83
C ILE A 222 2.01 -15.36 12.37
N VAL A 223 1.54 -15.91 13.49
CA VAL A 223 2.06 -17.14 14.09
C VAL A 223 1.07 -18.27 13.80
N LEU A 224 1.55 -19.34 13.18
CA LEU A 224 0.79 -20.55 12.92
C LEU A 224 1.31 -21.66 13.85
N ASP A 225 0.48 -22.06 14.81
CA ASP A 225 0.84 -23.02 15.85
C ASP A 225 -0.32 -23.93 16.21
N ASP A 226 -0.07 -25.23 16.35
CA ASP A 226 -1.07 -26.27 16.67
C ASP A 226 -2.47 -26.07 16.01
N PHE A 227 -2.49 -25.65 14.74
CA PHE A 227 -3.72 -25.40 13.99
C PHE A 227 -3.93 -26.47 12.92
N THR A 228 -5.18 -26.83 12.63
CA THR A 228 -5.45 -27.74 11.50
C THR A 228 -5.52 -26.93 10.19
N THR A 229 -4.37 -26.75 9.53
CA THR A 229 -4.24 -25.83 8.38
C THR A 229 -5.04 -26.26 7.14
N ASP A 230 -5.45 -27.54 7.06
CA ASP A 230 -6.37 -28.04 6.03
C ASP A 230 -7.79 -27.44 6.09
N ARG A 231 -8.13 -26.73 7.18
CA ARG A 231 -9.38 -25.96 7.32
C ARG A 231 -9.34 -24.62 6.59
N LEU A 232 -8.17 -24.13 6.18
CA LEU A 232 -8.06 -22.89 5.40
C LEU A 232 -8.46 -23.13 3.95
N SER A 233 -9.13 -22.13 3.36
CA SER A 233 -9.42 -22.13 1.93
C SER A 233 -8.15 -21.91 1.10
N LEU A 234 -8.20 -22.27 -0.19
CA LEU A 234 -7.11 -21.99 -1.12
C LEU A 234 -6.84 -20.48 -1.27
N ASP A 235 -7.87 -19.65 -1.15
CA ASP A 235 -7.72 -18.19 -1.22
C ASP A 235 -7.04 -17.64 0.03
N GLN A 236 -7.35 -18.16 1.23
CA GLN A 236 -6.64 -17.82 2.48
C GLN A 236 -5.15 -18.21 2.41
N LEU A 237 -4.85 -19.42 1.92
CA LEU A 237 -3.46 -19.87 1.74
C LEU A 237 -2.71 -19.02 0.71
N ARG A 238 -3.37 -18.65 -0.39
CA ARG A 238 -2.78 -17.77 -1.42
C ARG A 238 -2.56 -16.36 -0.86
N ALA A 239 -3.53 -15.78 -0.17
CA ALA A 239 -3.42 -14.47 0.46
C ALA A 239 -2.27 -14.44 1.47
N LEU A 240 -2.09 -15.51 2.26
CA LEU A 240 -0.96 -15.66 3.17
C LEU A 240 0.39 -15.70 2.43
N GLN A 241 0.47 -16.46 1.32
CA GLN A 241 1.69 -16.52 0.50
C GLN A 241 2.03 -15.18 -0.16
N VAL A 242 1.04 -14.47 -0.71
CA VAL A 242 1.21 -13.14 -1.30
C VAL A 242 1.58 -12.11 -0.22
N TRP A 243 0.96 -12.18 0.97
CA TRP A 243 1.29 -11.33 2.11
C TRP A 243 2.75 -11.50 2.56
N VAL A 244 3.24 -12.73 2.71
CA VAL A 244 4.67 -12.97 2.97
C VAL A 244 5.52 -12.42 1.83
N ASN A 245 5.18 -12.68 0.57
CA ASN A 245 5.94 -12.16 -0.56
C ASN A 245 6.01 -10.61 -0.59
N ARG A 246 5.07 -9.91 0.05
CA ARG A 246 4.99 -8.45 0.12
C ARG A 246 5.51 -7.83 1.41
N GLY A 247 6.09 -8.63 2.32
CA GLY A 247 6.78 -8.11 3.49
C GLY A 247 6.32 -8.72 4.81
N GLY A 248 5.20 -9.44 4.82
CA GLY A 248 4.70 -10.12 6.00
C GLY A 248 5.71 -11.09 6.63
N ARG A 249 5.63 -11.23 7.96
CA ARG A 249 6.49 -12.14 8.73
C ARG A 249 5.67 -13.32 9.22
N LEU A 250 5.95 -14.51 8.69
CA LEU A 250 5.26 -15.73 9.10
C LEU A 250 6.13 -16.52 10.08
N ILE A 251 5.60 -16.86 11.25
CA ILE A 251 6.22 -17.82 12.16
C ILE A 251 5.43 -19.12 12.06
N VAL A 252 6.08 -20.18 11.55
CA VAL A 252 5.50 -21.53 11.47
C VAL A 252 6.09 -22.40 12.57
N VAL A 253 5.22 -22.97 13.40
CA VAL A 253 5.64 -23.75 14.56
C VAL A 253 5.55 -25.23 14.26
N GLY A 254 6.63 -25.93 14.61
CA GLY A 254 6.75 -27.38 14.55
C GLY A 254 6.33 -28.04 15.86
N GLY A 255 7.25 -28.73 16.52
CA GLY A 255 6.96 -29.46 17.76
C GLY A 255 6.15 -30.74 17.51
N ALA A 256 5.42 -31.20 18.53
CA ALA A 256 4.58 -32.39 18.41
C ALA A 256 3.45 -32.28 17.34
N PRO A 257 2.74 -31.14 17.20
CA PRO A 257 1.63 -31.02 16.25
C PRO A 257 2.07 -30.60 14.83
N TRP A 258 3.36 -30.62 14.49
CA TRP A 258 3.87 -30.13 13.20
C TRP A 258 3.10 -30.66 11.99
N GLN A 259 2.64 -31.93 12.01
CA GLN A 259 2.01 -32.56 10.86
C GLN A 259 0.67 -31.91 10.51
N ARG A 260 -0.19 -31.60 11.50
CA ARG A 260 -1.47 -30.90 11.25
C ARG A 260 -1.28 -29.43 10.88
N THR A 261 -0.25 -28.80 11.46
CA THR A 261 0.04 -27.37 11.25
C THR A 261 0.69 -27.11 9.90
N LEU A 262 1.63 -27.96 9.48
CA LEU A 262 2.52 -27.66 8.35
C LEU A 262 2.22 -28.44 7.06
N SER A 263 1.56 -29.61 7.12
CA SER A 263 1.42 -30.48 5.94
C SER A 263 0.54 -29.90 4.83
N ALA A 264 -0.43 -29.04 5.17
CA ALA A 264 -1.32 -28.40 4.20
C ALA A 264 -0.76 -27.08 3.65
N LEU A 265 0.37 -26.58 4.18
CA LEU A 265 0.97 -25.35 3.69
C LEU A 265 1.62 -25.55 2.32
N PRO A 266 1.47 -24.59 1.39
CA PRO A 266 2.24 -24.58 0.15
C PRO A 266 3.75 -24.65 0.42
N PRO A 267 4.56 -25.30 -0.44
CA PRO A 267 6.02 -25.36 -0.28
C PRO A 267 6.69 -23.99 -0.19
N GLY A 268 6.10 -22.97 -0.83
CA GLY A 268 6.55 -21.58 -0.73
C GLY A 268 6.54 -21.03 0.69
N LEU A 269 5.65 -21.54 1.55
CA LEU A 269 5.49 -21.15 2.95
C LEU A 269 6.30 -22.00 3.95
N LEU A 270 7.08 -22.98 3.47
CA LEU A 270 7.87 -23.87 4.32
C LEU A 270 9.37 -23.63 4.09
N PRO A 271 10.13 -23.24 5.13
CA PRO A 271 11.59 -23.07 5.04
C PRO A 271 12.34 -24.42 5.12
N VAL A 272 11.69 -25.44 5.68
CA VAL A 272 12.27 -26.75 5.99
C VAL A 272 11.33 -27.87 5.59
N VAL A 273 11.88 -29.05 5.33
CA VAL A 273 11.10 -30.29 5.22
C VAL A 273 11.14 -30.99 6.57
N VAL A 274 9.98 -31.17 7.20
CA VAL A 274 9.85 -31.81 8.51
C VAL A 274 9.59 -33.31 8.32
N ASN A 275 10.39 -34.15 8.99
CA ASN A 275 10.42 -35.60 8.77
C ASN A 275 10.01 -36.42 10.01
N GLY A 276 9.76 -35.77 11.15
CA GLY A 276 9.46 -36.46 12.40
C GLY A 276 9.63 -35.58 13.63
N THR A 277 9.72 -36.21 14.80
CA THR A 277 9.95 -35.55 16.09
C THR A 277 11.12 -36.19 16.84
N SER A 278 11.70 -35.44 17.77
CA SER A 278 12.75 -35.85 18.69
C SER A 278 12.55 -35.13 20.03
N THR A 279 13.36 -35.47 21.02
CA THR A 279 13.32 -34.85 22.35
C THR A 279 14.59 -34.08 22.60
N LEU A 280 14.45 -32.77 22.81
CA LEU A 280 15.51 -31.91 23.30
C LEU A 280 15.64 -32.12 24.81
N GLN A 281 16.84 -32.43 25.30
CA GLN A 281 17.03 -32.70 26.73
C GLN A 281 17.06 -31.40 27.55
N ALA A 282 16.70 -31.50 28.83
CA ALA A 282 16.90 -30.43 29.80
C ALA A 282 18.39 -29.98 29.81
N GLY A 283 18.63 -28.70 30.01
CA GLY A 283 19.96 -28.08 29.93
C GLY A 283 20.38 -27.65 28.52
N THR A 284 19.58 -27.92 27.48
CA THR A 284 19.89 -27.44 26.12
C THR A 284 19.63 -25.93 26.00
N HIS A 285 20.53 -25.22 25.33
CA HIS A 285 20.40 -23.77 25.10
C HIS A 285 19.36 -23.44 24.03
N LEU A 286 18.46 -22.51 24.34
CA LEU A 286 17.54 -21.88 23.38
C LEU A 286 17.83 -20.37 23.19
N LEU A 287 18.75 -19.82 23.98
CA LEU A 287 19.14 -18.42 23.95
C LEU A 287 20.66 -18.27 24.11
N PRO A 288 21.22 -17.14 23.67
CA PRO A 288 20.60 -16.14 22.78
C PRO A 288 20.51 -16.62 21.33
N ILE A 289 19.50 -16.17 20.60
CA ILE A 289 19.31 -16.30 19.15
C ILE A 289 20.10 -15.19 18.43
N SER A 290 20.19 -14.00 19.03
CA SER A 290 20.84 -12.81 18.45
C SER A 290 22.38 -12.90 18.40
N GLY A 291 22.98 -13.91 19.02
CA GLY A 291 24.42 -14.13 18.99
C GLY A 291 25.11 -13.89 20.35
N PRO A 292 26.44 -13.79 20.38
CA PRO A 292 27.23 -13.82 21.62
C PRO A 292 26.94 -12.65 22.56
N GLU A 293 26.57 -12.94 23.81
CA GLU A 293 26.29 -11.92 24.84
C GLU A 293 27.49 -10.97 25.04
N VAL A 294 27.20 -9.67 25.19
CA VAL A 294 28.19 -8.68 25.63
C VAL A 294 28.41 -8.86 27.13
N GLY A 295 29.67 -9.05 27.54
CA GLY A 295 30.02 -9.15 28.95
C GLY A 295 29.61 -7.91 29.77
N ASN A 296 28.53 -8.07 30.54
CA ASN A 296 28.07 -7.39 31.76
C ASN A 296 27.95 -5.86 31.83
N VAL A 297 26.71 -5.38 32.10
CA VAL A 297 26.38 -4.51 33.24
C VAL A 297 25.00 -4.86 33.81
N GLY A 298 24.95 -5.46 35.01
CA GLY A 298 23.85 -5.29 35.96
C GLY A 298 22.50 -5.99 35.75
N GLN A 299 22.31 -6.88 34.77
CA GLN A 299 21.02 -7.58 34.61
C GLN A 299 21.01 -8.99 35.21
N ASN A 300 19.84 -9.39 35.74
CA ASN A 300 19.55 -10.74 36.20
C ASN A 300 19.87 -11.75 35.10
N LYS A 301 20.74 -12.71 35.39
CA LYS A 301 21.12 -13.81 34.50
C LYS A 301 19.86 -14.59 34.10
N VAL A 302 19.31 -14.30 32.92
CA VAL A 302 18.15 -15.04 32.38
C VAL A 302 18.62 -16.47 32.11
N THR A 303 17.77 -17.43 32.44
CA THR A 303 18.08 -18.83 32.18
C THR A 303 18.05 -19.08 30.68
N THR A 304 19.19 -19.41 30.07
CA THR A 304 19.32 -19.63 28.62
C THR A 304 19.02 -21.06 28.19
N THR A 305 18.84 -21.96 29.16
CA THR A 305 18.61 -23.39 28.94
C THR A 305 17.21 -23.83 29.34
N VAL A 306 16.66 -24.79 28.60
CA VAL A 306 15.37 -25.40 28.94
C VAL A 306 15.51 -26.22 30.22
N GLN A 307 14.54 -26.12 31.13
CA GLN A 307 14.59 -26.82 32.42
C GLN A 307 14.08 -28.27 32.34
N GLU A 308 13.19 -28.54 31.39
CA GLU A 308 12.58 -29.85 31.18
C GLU A 308 12.80 -30.31 29.73
N PRO A 309 12.75 -31.63 29.45
CA PRO A 309 12.81 -32.10 28.09
C PRO A 309 11.61 -31.60 27.28
N ILE A 310 11.85 -31.10 26.07
CA ILE A 310 10.80 -30.61 25.16
C ILE A 310 10.76 -31.40 23.87
N THR A 311 9.58 -31.53 23.28
CA THR A 311 9.44 -32.17 21.97
C THR A 311 9.79 -31.17 20.88
N VAL A 312 10.68 -31.59 19.97
CA VAL A 312 11.07 -30.82 18.78
C VAL A 312 10.73 -31.62 17.54
N SER A 313 10.37 -30.95 16.45
CA SER A 313 10.27 -31.55 15.13
C SER A 313 11.63 -31.57 14.44
N THR A 314 11.97 -32.71 13.83
CA THR A 314 13.24 -32.94 13.13
C THR A 314 13.09 -32.60 11.66
N THR A 315 14.11 -31.97 11.07
CA THR A 315 14.03 -31.48 9.69
C THR A 315 15.27 -31.80 8.88
N THR A 316 15.09 -31.75 7.56
CA THR A 316 16.18 -31.62 6.59
C THR A 316 16.03 -30.26 5.90
N THR A 317 17.13 -29.50 5.80
CA THR A 317 17.11 -28.17 5.19
C THR A 317 16.82 -28.30 3.68
N SER A 318 15.78 -27.60 3.23
CA SER A 318 15.41 -27.46 1.82
C SER A 318 16.45 -26.60 1.12
N GLY A 319 17.57 -27.19 0.70
CA GLY A 319 18.67 -26.46 0.06
C GLY A 319 20.03 -27.15 0.13
N GLN A 320 20.20 -28.16 0.98
CA GLN A 320 21.41 -28.99 0.99
C GLN A 320 21.19 -30.21 0.06
N GLY A 321 21.13 -29.93 -1.25
CA GLY A 321 21.11 -30.96 -2.28
C GLY A 321 22.48 -31.62 -2.43
N ASP A 322 22.52 -32.91 -2.13
CA ASP A 322 23.41 -33.96 -2.65
C ASP A 322 24.80 -33.56 -3.15
N SER A 323 25.81 -33.87 -2.34
CA SER A 323 27.21 -34.03 -2.78
C SER A 323 27.44 -35.25 -3.70
N GLY A 324 26.38 -35.81 -4.32
CA GLY A 324 26.41 -37.14 -4.93
C GLY A 324 25.59 -37.33 -6.21
N SER A 325 24.99 -36.30 -6.81
CA SER A 325 24.27 -36.44 -8.09
C SER A 325 25.17 -36.17 -9.30
N GLU A 326 25.19 -37.11 -10.25
CA GLU A 326 25.97 -37.03 -11.49
C GLU A 326 25.70 -35.73 -12.29
N PRO A 327 26.73 -35.14 -12.91
CA PRO A 327 26.57 -33.95 -13.73
C PRO A 327 25.78 -34.28 -15.01
N GLY A 328 24.50 -33.89 -15.08
CA GLY A 328 23.76 -33.98 -16.35
C GLY A 328 22.23 -33.99 -16.32
N LYS A 329 21.55 -33.98 -15.17
CA LYS A 329 20.07 -33.93 -15.12
C LYS A 329 19.56 -32.86 -14.15
N PHE A 330 19.30 -31.67 -14.68
CA PHE A 330 18.51 -30.65 -14.00
C PHE A 330 17.01 -30.98 -14.17
N ASN A 331 16.38 -31.51 -13.13
CA ASN A 331 14.93 -31.46 -13.01
C ASN A 331 14.56 -30.10 -12.44
N GLY A 332 13.83 -29.29 -13.21
CA GLY A 332 13.47 -27.92 -12.84
C GLY A 332 12.47 -27.89 -11.69
N GLN A 333 12.96 -27.84 -10.44
CA GLN A 333 12.19 -27.55 -9.23
C GLN A 333 13.15 -27.40 -8.02
N SER A 334 13.91 -26.32 -7.93
CA SER A 334 14.49 -25.85 -6.65
C SER A 334 14.96 -24.40 -6.73
N SER A 335 14.02 -23.45 -6.81
CA SER A 335 14.27 -22.11 -6.28
C SER A 335 14.04 -22.14 -4.78
N ALA A 336 14.88 -22.88 -4.04
CA ALA A 336 14.93 -22.75 -2.60
C ALA A 336 15.60 -21.40 -2.31
N SER A 337 14.83 -20.38 -1.95
CA SER A 337 15.43 -19.20 -1.35
C SER A 337 16.20 -19.66 -0.11
N ALA A 338 17.48 -19.27 -0.02
CA ALA A 338 18.42 -19.73 1.00
C ALA A 338 17.77 -19.69 2.39
N SER A 339 17.58 -20.87 2.97
CA SER A 339 17.10 -21.01 4.34
C SER A 339 18.32 -21.09 5.24
N GLU A 340 18.37 -20.21 6.24
CA GLU A 340 19.48 -20.06 7.17
C GLU A 340 19.10 -20.65 8.53
N THR A 341 19.98 -21.47 9.09
CA THR A 341 19.80 -21.98 10.45
C THR A 341 20.34 -20.98 11.44
N ILE A 342 19.45 -20.33 12.19
CA ILE A 342 19.79 -19.31 13.18
C ILE A 342 20.26 -19.94 14.49
N LEU A 343 19.58 -21.02 14.90
CA LEU A 343 19.89 -21.78 16.11
C LEU A 343 19.80 -23.28 15.83
N ALA A 344 20.76 -24.05 16.33
CA ALA A 344 20.77 -25.50 16.25
C ALA A 344 21.27 -26.14 17.54
N SER A 345 20.83 -27.37 17.81
CA SER A 345 21.41 -28.25 18.84
C SER A 345 21.92 -29.52 18.17
N GLY A 346 23.24 -29.65 18.10
CA GLY A 346 23.88 -30.70 17.29
C GLY A 346 23.49 -30.57 15.82
N SER A 347 22.91 -31.63 15.25
CA SER A 347 22.41 -31.65 13.87
C SER A 347 20.94 -31.22 13.73
N ILE A 348 20.27 -30.87 14.82
CA ILE A 348 18.85 -30.50 14.81
C ILE A 348 18.77 -28.97 14.70
N PRO A 349 18.32 -28.41 13.57
CA PRO A 349 18.05 -26.98 13.48
C PRO A 349 16.80 -26.66 14.31
N LEU A 350 16.94 -25.72 15.24
CA LEU A 350 15.88 -25.32 16.17
C LEU A 350 15.13 -24.09 15.68
N ILE A 351 15.83 -23.14 15.05
CA ILE A 351 15.23 -21.95 14.44
C ILE A 351 15.83 -21.77 13.06
N VAL A 352 14.97 -21.73 12.04
CA VAL A 352 15.37 -21.53 10.65
C VAL A 352 14.64 -20.32 10.09
N GLN A 353 15.38 -19.43 9.46
CA GLN A 353 14.85 -18.26 8.78
C GLN A 353 14.94 -18.51 7.27
N ALA A 354 13.86 -18.30 6.53
CA ALA A 354 13.92 -18.26 5.07
C ALA A 354 13.30 -16.99 4.54
N ARG A 355 13.91 -16.44 3.49
CA ARG A 355 13.40 -15.25 2.81
C ARG A 355 12.43 -15.65 1.69
N ARG A 356 11.29 -14.98 1.58
CA ARG A 356 10.30 -15.21 0.50
C ARG A 356 9.75 -13.85 0.05
N GLY A 357 10.03 -13.46 -1.19
CA GLY A 357 9.75 -12.11 -1.67
C GLY A 357 10.42 -11.05 -0.79
N GLN A 358 9.62 -10.16 -0.20
CA GLN A 358 10.02 -9.11 0.76
C GLN A 358 9.91 -9.57 2.22
N GLY A 359 9.24 -10.69 2.48
CA GLY A 359 8.97 -11.25 3.79
C GLY A 359 10.02 -12.25 4.29
N TYR A 360 9.80 -12.67 5.54
CA TYR A 360 10.53 -13.78 6.15
C TYR A 360 9.56 -14.82 6.70
N ILE A 361 10.01 -16.07 6.64
CA ILE A 361 9.39 -17.20 7.29
C ILE A 361 10.35 -17.74 8.33
N TYR A 362 9.91 -17.78 9.58
CA TYR A 362 10.63 -18.36 10.69
C TYR A 362 10.00 -19.70 11.03
N TYR A 363 10.79 -20.76 10.99
CA TYR A 363 10.40 -22.06 11.50
C TYR A 363 10.98 -22.26 12.88
N LEU A 364 10.12 -22.60 13.84
CA LEU A 364 10.49 -23.01 15.19
C LEU A 364 10.31 -24.52 15.31
N ALA A 365 11.38 -25.26 15.59
CA ALA A 365 11.30 -26.71 15.75
C ALA A 365 10.56 -27.14 17.01
N PHE A 366 10.40 -26.24 17.99
CA PHE A 366 9.64 -26.46 19.21
C PHE A 366 8.42 -25.56 19.24
N ASP A 367 7.38 -26.01 19.94
CA ASP A 367 6.22 -25.20 20.27
C ASP A 367 6.58 -24.23 21.42
N PRO A 368 6.59 -22.89 21.21
CA PRO A 368 6.88 -21.91 22.26
C PRO A 368 5.72 -21.71 23.24
N ALA A 369 4.50 -22.14 22.90
CA ALA A 369 3.31 -22.10 23.73
C ALA A 369 3.16 -23.32 24.66
N GLN A 370 3.92 -24.40 24.42
CA GLN A 370 3.92 -25.59 25.27
C GLN A 370 4.22 -25.27 26.75
N GLU A 371 3.63 -26.01 27.68
CA GLU A 371 3.67 -25.75 29.13
C GLU A 371 5.11 -25.56 29.68
N ALA A 372 6.04 -26.40 29.23
CA ALA A 372 7.45 -26.36 29.64
C ALA A 372 8.19 -25.07 29.25
N LEU A 373 7.73 -24.36 28.21
CA LEU A 373 8.31 -23.09 27.76
C LEU A 373 7.48 -21.88 28.17
N ASN A 374 6.16 -21.99 28.28
CA ASN A 374 5.30 -20.88 28.67
C ASN A 374 5.69 -20.30 30.06
N GLY A 375 6.05 -21.17 31.01
CA GLY A 375 6.54 -20.78 32.34
C GLY A 375 8.05 -20.52 32.44
N TRP A 376 8.80 -20.74 31.36
CA TRP A 376 10.25 -20.60 31.37
C TRP A 376 10.66 -19.12 31.43
N SER A 377 11.59 -18.78 32.33
CA SER A 377 12.06 -17.40 32.55
C SER A 377 12.64 -16.75 31.28
N GLY A 378 13.17 -17.56 30.36
CA GLY A 378 13.69 -17.13 29.06
C GLY A 378 12.65 -16.91 27.97
N ALA A 379 11.37 -17.28 28.16
CA ALA A 379 10.36 -17.23 27.11
C ALA A 379 10.11 -15.80 26.57
N ARG A 380 10.10 -14.80 27.46
CA ARG A 380 9.97 -13.38 27.04
C ARG A 380 11.18 -12.91 26.24
N THR A 381 12.38 -13.33 26.63
CA THR A 381 13.62 -13.00 25.90
C THR A 381 13.64 -13.67 24.53
N LEU A 382 13.20 -14.93 24.44
CA LEU A 382 13.02 -15.65 23.19
C LEU A 382 12.12 -14.89 22.22
N TRP A 383 10.93 -14.49 22.66
CA TRP A 383 10.02 -13.68 21.84
C TRP A 383 10.60 -12.32 21.50
N LYS A 384 11.24 -11.63 22.44
CA LYS A 384 11.90 -10.34 22.17
C LYS A 384 12.94 -10.45 21.05
N GLU A 385 13.82 -11.45 21.11
CA GLU A 385 14.85 -11.66 20.09
C GLU A 385 14.26 -12.10 18.74
N LEU A 386 13.19 -12.91 18.75
CA LEU A 386 12.46 -13.26 17.53
C LEU A 386 11.77 -12.04 16.90
N LEU A 387 11.13 -11.17 17.69
CA LEU A 387 10.52 -9.93 17.21
C LEU A 387 11.58 -8.97 16.65
N LEU A 388 12.69 -8.77 17.36
CA LEU A 388 13.82 -7.96 16.87
C LEU A 388 14.39 -8.51 15.57
N ARG A 389 14.58 -9.82 15.46
CA ARG A 389 15.03 -10.43 14.21
C ARG A 389 13.96 -10.32 13.11
N ALA A 390 12.67 -10.43 13.41
CA ALA A 390 11.63 -10.33 12.40
C ALA A 390 11.43 -8.91 11.87
N LEU A 391 11.43 -7.91 12.75
CA LEU A 391 11.01 -6.53 12.45
C LEU A 391 12.18 -5.54 12.42
N GLY A 392 13.32 -5.86 13.04
CA GLY A 392 14.55 -5.10 12.94
C GLY A 392 14.42 -3.66 13.44
N ASP A 393 14.79 -2.71 12.59
CA ASP A 393 14.75 -1.28 12.84
C ASP A 393 13.33 -0.71 12.95
N GLN A 394 12.30 -1.42 12.48
CA GLN A 394 10.90 -1.02 12.67
C GLN A 394 10.53 -0.92 14.16
N LEU A 395 11.16 -1.74 15.02
CA LEU A 395 10.93 -1.70 16.48
C LEU A 395 11.59 -0.52 17.18
N LEU A 396 12.42 0.25 16.47
CA LEU A 396 13.17 1.37 17.02
C LEU A 396 12.53 2.72 16.72
N LEU A 397 11.47 2.75 15.92
CA LEU A 397 10.80 4.00 15.53
C LEU A 397 10.23 4.73 16.77
N SER A 398 10.75 5.95 17.04
CA SER A 398 10.39 6.78 18.21
C SER A 398 8.92 7.18 18.25
N HIS A 399 8.29 7.17 19.43
CA HIS A 399 6.95 7.77 19.64
C HIS A 399 6.91 9.30 19.61
N SER A 400 8.04 9.96 19.86
CA SER A 400 8.12 11.41 20.07
C SER A 400 8.42 12.24 18.81
N THR A 401 8.92 11.63 17.74
CA THR A 401 8.96 12.30 16.44
C THR A 401 7.52 12.59 16.03
N SER A 402 7.23 13.77 15.45
CA SER A 402 5.88 14.07 14.96
C SER A 402 5.55 13.12 13.81
N ARG A 403 5.05 11.93 14.16
CA ARG A 403 4.69 10.85 13.25
C ARG A 403 3.39 11.23 12.59
N TYR A 404 3.46 11.60 11.33
CA TYR A 404 2.29 11.61 10.49
C TYR A 404 2.16 10.19 9.92
N SER A 405 1.03 9.55 10.21
CA SER A 405 0.80 8.12 10.02
C SER A 405 1.12 7.68 8.59
N ASN A 406 1.50 6.41 8.44
CA ASN A 406 1.70 5.76 7.15
C ASN A 406 0.53 6.05 6.18
N ASP A 407 -0.67 6.17 6.72
CA ASP A 407 -1.90 6.43 5.97
C ASP A 407 -1.93 7.78 5.27
N ILE A 408 -1.38 8.84 5.86
CA ILE A 408 -1.41 10.18 5.24
C ILE A 408 -0.35 10.26 4.13
N GLY A 409 0.85 9.70 4.36
CA GLY A 409 1.87 9.59 3.33
C GLY A 409 1.37 8.79 2.12
N GLN A 410 0.73 7.64 2.39
CA GLN A 410 0.07 6.85 1.37
C GLN A 410 -1.09 7.59 0.69
N LEU A 411 -1.90 8.35 1.42
CA LEU A 411 -2.99 9.13 0.85
C LEU A 411 -2.48 10.22 -0.09
N ILE A 412 -1.42 10.95 0.28
CA ILE A 412 -0.77 11.93 -0.59
C ILE A 412 -0.23 11.24 -1.85
N GLN A 413 0.45 10.10 -1.70
CA GLN A 413 0.93 9.31 -2.84
C GLN A 413 -0.24 8.90 -3.76
N ARG A 414 -1.35 8.43 -3.19
CA ARG A 414 -2.57 8.04 -3.93
C ARG A 414 -3.16 9.21 -4.70
N VAL A 415 -3.27 10.39 -4.07
CA VAL A 415 -3.75 11.63 -4.69
C VAL A 415 -2.81 12.07 -5.82
N ARG A 416 -1.49 12.00 -5.63
CA ARG A 416 -0.51 12.36 -6.68
C ARG A 416 -0.55 11.39 -7.86
N MET A 417 -0.73 10.10 -7.61
CA MET A 417 -0.88 9.11 -8.68
C MET A 417 -2.14 9.38 -9.50
N PHE A 418 -3.24 9.73 -8.83
CA PHE A 418 -4.45 10.17 -9.50
C PHE A 418 -4.23 11.43 -10.34
N ASN A 419 -3.48 12.41 -9.85
CA ASN A 419 -3.17 13.65 -10.58
C ASN A 419 -2.26 13.44 -11.82
N LEU A 420 -1.64 12.27 -11.99
CA LEU A 420 -0.95 11.93 -13.23
C LEU A 420 -1.90 11.50 -14.35
N LEU A 421 -3.11 11.03 -13.99
CA LEU A 421 -4.08 10.58 -14.96
C LEU A 421 -4.64 11.79 -15.73
N PRO A 422 -4.68 11.75 -17.07
CA PRO A 422 -5.23 12.84 -17.84
C PRO A 422 -6.71 13.02 -17.50
N PRO A 423 -7.21 14.27 -17.46
CA PRO A 423 -8.65 14.49 -17.41
C PRO A 423 -9.31 13.85 -18.63
N GLY A 424 -10.55 13.38 -18.47
CA GLY A 424 -11.28 12.68 -19.53
C GLY A 424 -11.31 13.47 -20.85
N ALA A 425 -11.46 12.74 -21.96
CA ALA A 425 -11.33 13.31 -23.30
C ALA A 425 -12.30 14.50 -23.52
N SER A 426 -11.75 15.71 -23.69
CA SER A 426 -12.50 16.87 -24.17
C SER A 426 -12.93 16.62 -25.62
N PRO A 427 -14.15 17.01 -26.03
CA PRO A 427 -14.61 16.80 -27.40
C PRO A 427 -13.63 17.45 -28.40
N ASP A 428 -13.32 16.75 -29.49
CA ASP A 428 -12.41 17.25 -30.53
C ASP A 428 -12.92 18.61 -31.05
N PRO A 429 -12.19 19.71 -30.81
CA PRO A 429 -12.63 21.03 -31.23
C PRO A 429 -12.79 21.11 -32.76
N TRP A 430 -12.09 20.27 -33.53
CA TRP A 430 -12.20 20.25 -34.98
C TRP A 430 -13.56 19.83 -35.47
N MET A 431 -14.25 18.90 -34.80
CA MET A 431 -15.61 18.51 -35.19
C MET A 431 -16.57 19.70 -35.06
N LEU A 432 -16.48 20.45 -33.97
CA LEU A 432 -17.30 21.64 -33.74
C LEU A 432 -16.94 22.78 -34.71
N ILE A 433 -15.65 23.00 -34.96
CA ILE A 433 -15.16 23.99 -35.93
C ILE A 433 -15.65 23.63 -37.34
N LEU A 434 -15.49 22.38 -37.79
CA LEU A 434 -15.94 21.93 -39.11
C LEU A 434 -17.46 22.03 -39.26
N LEU A 435 -18.22 21.66 -38.22
CA LEU A 435 -19.68 21.81 -38.21
C LEU A 435 -20.08 23.29 -38.32
N LEU A 436 -19.47 24.18 -37.54
CA LEU A 436 -19.71 25.62 -37.58
C LEU A 436 -19.33 26.23 -38.93
N LEU A 437 -18.17 25.86 -39.48
CA LEU A 437 -17.66 26.35 -40.75
C LEU A 437 -18.58 25.89 -41.90
N SER A 438 -19.04 24.64 -41.85
CA SER A 438 -20.04 24.12 -42.80
C SER A 438 -21.35 24.92 -42.76
N TYR A 439 -21.82 25.28 -41.56
CA TYR A 439 -23.01 26.08 -41.37
C TYR A 439 -22.87 27.51 -41.95
N ILE A 440 -21.72 28.15 -41.70
CA ILE A 440 -21.40 29.49 -42.24
C ILE A 440 -21.34 29.45 -43.79
N ILE A 441 -20.73 28.41 -44.38
CA ILE A 441 -20.67 28.23 -45.83
C ILE A 441 -22.07 28.10 -46.43
N VAL A 442 -22.95 27.33 -45.78
CA VAL A 442 -24.34 27.12 -46.23
C VAL A 442 -25.13 28.43 -46.19
N LEU A 443 -25.04 29.19 -45.10
CA LEU A 443 -25.75 30.46 -44.93
C LEU A 443 -25.24 31.59 -45.82
N GLY A 444 -23.93 31.63 -46.06
CA GLY A 444 -23.28 32.68 -46.85
C GLY A 444 -23.14 32.31 -48.32
N SER A 445 -22.06 31.60 -48.63
CA SER A 445 -21.61 31.32 -50.01
C SER A 445 -22.65 30.54 -50.82
N VAL A 446 -23.21 29.48 -50.24
CA VAL A 446 -24.19 28.62 -50.93
C VAL A 446 -25.50 29.37 -51.15
N ASN A 447 -26.02 30.05 -50.13
CA ASN A 447 -27.24 30.84 -50.23
C ASN A 447 -27.13 31.96 -51.28
N ILE A 448 -26.03 32.73 -51.28
CA ILE A 448 -25.80 33.80 -52.27
C ILE A 448 -25.69 33.21 -53.69
N LEU A 449 -24.99 32.09 -53.85
CA LEU A 449 -24.82 31.45 -55.16
C LEU A 449 -26.16 30.92 -55.71
N ILE A 450 -26.99 30.33 -54.86
CA ILE A 450 -28.33 29.85 -55.23
C ILE A 450 -29.25 31.02 -55.54
N ALA A 451 -29.25 32.08 -54.73
CA ALA A 451 -30.03 33.30 -54.97
C ALA A 451 -29.65 33.96 -56.31
N ARG A 452 -28.35 34.03 -56.63
CA ARG A 452 -27.85 34.55 -57.91
C ARG A 452 -28.22 33.66 -59.10
N ARG A 453 -28.17 32.32 -58.97
CA ARG A 453 -28.51 31.39 -60.05
C ARG A 453 -30.02 31.28 -60.32
N LEU A 454 -30.86 31.26 -59.28
CA LEU A 454 -32.30 31.04 -59.42
C LEU A 454 -33.11 32.35 -59.61
N LYS A 455 -32.48 33.53 -59.45
CA LYS A 455 -33.10 34.88 -59.56
C LYS A 455 -34.39 35.07 -58.75
N ARG A 456 -34.66 34.20 -57.77
CA ARG A 456 -35.86 34.23 -56.93
C ARG A 456 -35.43 34.32 -55.47
N SER A 457 -35.58 35.51 -54.90
CA SER A 457 -35.25 35.83 -53.49
C SER A 457 -36.00 34.95 -52.48
N ILE A 458 -37.14 34.36 -52.89
CA ILE A 458 -37.97 33.49 -52.05
C ILE A 458 -37.28 32.18 -51.65
N TRP A 459 -36.23 31.72 -52.33
CA TRP A 459 -35.54 30.48 -51.93
C TRP A 459 -34.59 30.67 -50.73
N SER A 460 -34.12 31.89 -50.49
CA SER A 460 -33.18 32.17 -49.41
C SER A 460 -33.77 31.91 -48.03
N TRP A 461 -35.05 32.23 -47.79
CA TRP A 461 -35.67 31.97 -46.48
C TRP A 461 -35.88 30.47 -46.23
N HIS A 462 -36.18 29.67 -47.25
CA HIS A 462 -36.29 28.21 -47.14
C HIS A 462 -34.94 27.55 -46.84
N ILE A 463 -33.85 28.03 -47.45
CA ILE A 463 -32.50 27.54 -47.20
C ILE A 463 -32.08 27.86 -45.77
N ILE A 464 -32.33 29.09 -45.31
CA ILE A 464 -32.03 29.50 -43.93
C ILE A 464 -32.81 28.61 -42.95
N LEU A 465 -34.14 28.46 -43.13
CA LEU A 465 -34.97 27.65 -42.24
C LEU A 465 -34.55 26.17 -42.22
N SER A 466 -34.28 25.59 -43.40
CA SER A 466 -33.83 24.20 -43.50
C SER A 466 -32.44 24.01 -42.89
N SER A 467 -31.52 24.96 -43.08
CA SER A 467 -30.18 24.90 -42.51
C SER A 467 -30.20 24.96 -40.99
N ILE A 468 -31.10 25.75 -40.39
CA ILE A 468 -31.30 25.79 -38.93
C ILE A 468 -31.75 24.41 -38.44
N VAL A 469 -32.78 23.82 -39.04
CA VAL A 469 -33.30 22.50 -38.62
C VAL A 469 -32.23 21.41 -38.74
N ILE A 470 -31.53 21.35 -39.88
CA ILE A 470 -30.46 20.37 -40.10
C ILE A 470 -29.31 20.58 -39.12
N PHE A 471 -28.87 21.82 -38.91
CA PHE A 471 -27.80 22.13 -37.97
C PHE A 471 -28.18 21.76 -36.54
N THR A 472 -29.39 22.09 -36.08
CA THR A 472 -29.89 21.68 -34.77
C THR A 472 -29.92 20.16 -34.62
N LEU A 473 -30.37 19.43 -35.65
CA LEU A 473 -30.43 17.97 -35.61
C LEU A 473 -29.03 17.33 -35.61
N LEU A 474 -28.09 17.89 -36.37
CA LEU A 474 -26.67 17.49 -36.36
C LEU A 474 -26.00 17.81 -35.02
N CYS A 475 -26.25 18.99 -34.44
CA CYS A 475 -25.75 19.34 -33.11
C CYS A 475 -26.29 18.38 -32.05
N TYR A 476 -27.58 18.06 -32.09
CA TYR A 476 -28.19 17.12 -31.13
C TYR A 476 -27.64 15.71 -31.31
N GLY A 477 -27.53 15.23 -32.56
CA GLY A 477 -26.92 13.93 -32.86
C GLY A 477 -25.46 13.85 -32.44
N LEU A 478 -24.69 14.92 -32.66
CA LEU A 478 -23.29 15.01 -32.24
C LEU A 478 -23.17 15.06 -30.72
N ALA A 479 -24.02 15.81 -30.02
CA ALA A 479 -24.06 15.84 -28.57
C ALA A 479 -24.43 14.47 -27.97
N PHE A 480 -25.35 13.74 -28.60
CA PHE A 480 -25.71 12.38 -28.19
C PHE A 480 -24.57 11.37 -28.43
N TYR A 481 -23.91 11.44 -29.60
CA TYR A 481 -22.74 10.60 -29.89
C TYR A 481 -21.57 10.90 -28.94
N GLN A 482 -21.27 12.18 -28.73
CA GLN A 482 -20.22 12.61 -27.79
C GLN A 482 -20.55 12.21 -26.35
N ARG A 483 -21.83 12.11 -25.97
CA ARG A 483 -22.24 11.69 -24.62
C ARG A 483 -21.75 10.29 -24.26
N GLU A 484 -21.78 9.33 -25.18
CA GLU A 484 -21.28 7.97 -24.94
C GLU A 484 -19.77 7.89 -25.20
N ALA A 485 -19.28 8.56 -26.26
CA ALA A 485 -17.87 8.52 -26.63
C ALA A 485 -16.91 9.29 -25.69
N SER A 486 -17.43 10.19 -24.84
CA SER A 486 -16.61 10.94 -23.87
C SER A 486 -16.51 10.28 -22.49
N ILE A 487 -17.27 9.21 -22.24
CA ILE A 487 -17.06 8.39 -21.03
C ILE A 487 -15.70 7.73 -21.17
N SER A 488 -14.82 7.97 -20.19
CA SER A 488 -13.46 7.44 -20.21
C SER A 488 -13.00 6.94 -18.85
N ILE A 489 -12.16 5.91 -18.86
CA ILE A 489 -11.44 5.44 -17.69
C ILE A 489 -9.96 5.52 -17.99
N ASN A 490 -9.24 6.38 -17.28
CA ASN A 490 -7.78 6.38 -17.30
C ASN A 490 -7.30 5.64 -16.05
N SER A 491 -6.32 4.74 -16.18
CA SER A 491 -5.80 3.99 -15.03
C SER A 491 -4.31 3.75 -15.06
N ILE A 492 -3.70 3.77 -13.87
CA ILE A 492 -2.34 3.30 -13.63
C ILE A 492 -2.43 2.09 -12.69
N SER A 493 -1.90 0.95 -13.12
CA SER A 493 -1.84 -0.29 -12.36
C SER A 493 -0.41 -0.61 -11.98
N LEU A 494 -0.17 -0.85 -10.69
CA LEU A 494 1.08 -1.34 -10.15
C LEU A 494 0.92 -2.83 -9.89
N MET A 495 1.63 -3.66 -10.65
CA MET A 495 1.52 -5.11 -10.57
C MET A 495 2.82 -5.71 -10.03
N GLN A 496 2.80 -6.12 -8.76
CA GLN A 496 3.94 -6.76 -8.10
C GLN A 496 3.85 -8.27 -8.26
N LEU A 497 4.74 -8.84 -9.06
CA LEU A 497 4.81 -10.28 -9.30
C LEU A 497 5.50 -10.99 -8.13
N SER A 498 4.94 -12.14 -7.75
CA SER A 498 5.62 -13.10 -6.88
C SER A 498 6.86 -13.68 -7.55
N GLN A 499 7.82 -14.14 -6.73
CA GLN A 499 9.10 -14.67 -7.21
C GLN A 499 8.95 -15.94 -8.08
N ASP A 500 7.89 -16.73 -7.85
CA ASP A 500 7.59 -17.94 -8.64
C ASP A 500 6.71 -17.65 -9.87
N GLY A 501 6.23 -16.41 -10.04
CA GLY A 501 5.36 -16.00 -11.14
C GLY A 501 3.95 -16.59 -11.10
N SER A 502 3.53 -17.18 -9.98
CA SER A 502 2.21 -17.82 -9.83
C SER A 502 1.09 -16.85 -9.43
N SER A 503 1.48 -15.72 -8.83
CA SER A 503 0.58 -14.70 -8.34
C SER A 503 1.16 -13.30 -8.51
N ALA A 504 0.31 -12.30 -8.45
CA ALA A 504 0.66 -10.91 -8.35
C ALA A 504 -0.32 -10.16 -7.45
N TYR A 505 0.17 -9.07 -6.85
CA TYR A 505 -0.68 -8.09 -6.21
C TYR A 505 -0.82 -6.88 -7.12
N SER A 506 -2.05 -6.44 -7.33
CA SER A 506 -2.36 -5.28 -8.18
C SER A 506 -2.97 -4.15 -7.35
N THR A 507 -2.36 -2.97 -7.44
CA THR A 507 -2.94 -1.71 -6.98
C THR A 507 -3.25 -0.85 -8.20
N THR A 508 -4.52 -0.57 -8.45
CA THR A 508 -4.96 0.21 -9.61
C THR A 508 -5.59 1.53 -9.16
N TYR A 509 -5.05 2.62 -9.71
CA TYR A 509 -5.55 3.98 -9.57
C TYR A 509 -6.36 4.28 -10.82
N ALA A 510 -7.66 4.52 -10.66
CA ALA A 510 -8.58 4.75 -11.77
C ALA A 510 -9.24 6.12 -11.66
N SER A 511 -9.27 6.84 -12.77
CA SER A 511 -10.05 8.06 -12.96
C SER A 511 -11.21 7.78 -13.89
N VAL A 512 -12.40 7.74 -13.31
CA VAL A 512 -13.65 7.52 -14.05
C VAL A 512 -14.26 8.87 -14.38
N PHE A 513 -14.18 9.26 -15.65
CA PHE A 513 -14.73 10.51 -16.12
C PHE A 513 -16.13 10.33 -16.70
N VAL A 514 -17.08 11.10 -16.18
CA VAL A 514 -18.48 11.11 -16.63
C VAL A 514 -18.89 12.51 -17.13
N PRO A 515 -19.31 12.64 -18.40
CA PRO A 515 -19.56 13.95 -19.02
C PRO A 515 -20.92 14.55 -18.62
N ASN A 516 -21.88 13.73 -18.18
CA ASN A 516 -23.25 14.16 -17.92
C ASN A 516 -23.71 13.76 -16.52
N GLN A 517 -24.65 14.52 -15.98
CA GLN A 517 -25.31 14.15 -14.74
C GLN A 517 -26.13 12.87 -14.91
N GLY A 518 -26.04 11.97 -13.94
CA GLY A 518 -26.80 10.72 -13.95
C GLY A 518 -26.23 9.65 -13.03
N ASP A 519 -26.80 8.45 -13.13
CA ASP A 519 -26.36 7.28 -12.40
C ASP A 519 -25.51 6.40 -13.31
N TYR A 520 -24.31 6.05 -12.84
CA TYR A 520 -23.37 5.19 -13.57
C TYR A 520 -22.93 4.03 -12.67
N GLN A 521 -22.77 2.86 -13.26
CA GLN A 521 -22.25 1.69 -12.57
C GLN A 521 -20.91 1.28 -13.17
N VAL A 522 -19.85 1.46 -12.39
CA VAL A 522 -18.50 0.99 -12.72
C VAL A 522 -18.38 -0.45 -12.25
N HIS A 523 -18.05 -1.36 -13.16
CA HIS A 523 -17.80 -2.76 -12.86
C HIS A 523 -16.30 -2.98 -12.84
N ILE A 524 -15.79 -3.43 -11.70
CA ILE A 524 -14.38 -3.72 -11.48
C ILE A 524 -14.26 -5.25 -11.46
N PRO A 525 -13.59 -5.86 -12.45
CA PRO A 525 -13.51 -7.31 -12.52
C PRO A 525 -12.61 -7.89 -11.42
N GLY A 526 -12.89 -9.12 -11.00
CA GLY A 526 -12.14 -9.83 -9.98
C GLY A 526 -12.62 -9.58 -8.55
N LYS A 527 -12.09 -10.37 -7.63
CA LYS A 527 -12.30 -10.20 -6.19
C LYS A 527 -11.32 -9.16 -5.68
N GLY A 528 -11.83 -8.04 -5.22
CA GLY A 528 -10.97 -6.89 -4.90
C GLY A 528 -11.62 -5.89 -3.98
N LEU A 529 -10.77 -5.23 -3.18
CA LEU A 529 -11.16 -4.09 -2.38
C LEU A 529 -11.17 -2.85 -3.25
N ALA A 530 -12.18 -2.00 -3.07
CA ALA A 530 -12.30 -0.74 -3.79
C ALA A 530 -12.63 0.37 -2.80
N GLN A 531 -11.94 1.50 -2.91
CA GLN A 531 -12.21 2.69 -2.12
C GLN A 531 -12.18 3.94 -3.00
N LEU A 532 -12.93 4.95 -2.58
CA LEU A 532 -12.90 6.25 -3.22
C LEU A 532 -11.80 7.10 -2.59
N ILE A 533 -11.08 7.85 -3.40
CA ILE A 533 -10.12 8.86 -2.91
C ILE A 533 -10.93 10.16 -2.70
N PRO A 534 -11.08 10.66 -1.46
CA PRO A 534 -11.90 11.83 -1.18
C PRO A 534 -11.36 13.12 -1.85
N ASP A 535 -12.26 13.96 -2.36
CA ASP A 535 -11.92 15.24 -3.03
C ASP A 535 -11.43 16.33 -2.05
N VAL A 536 -11.50 16.05 -0.74
CA VAL A 536 -11.20 17.00 0.36
C VAL A 536 -9.75 17.48 0.39
N PHE A 537 -8.84 16.83 -0.36
CA PHE A 537 -7.43 17.27 -0.47
C PHE A 537 -7.18 18.26 -1.62
N TYR A 538 -8.22 18.60 -2.40
CA TYR A 538 -8.13 19.52 -3.55
C TYR A 538 -8.64 20.92 -3.25
N GLN A 539 -9.51 21.11 -2.25
CA GLN A 539 -10.20 22.37 -2.00
C GLN A 539 -9.75 23.04 -0.69
N HIS A 540 -9.31 24.30 -0.82
CA HIS A 540 -8.84 25.16 0.27
C HIS A 540 -9.94 25.54 1.28
N ASP A 541 -11.21 25.37 0.90
CA ASP A 541 -12.40 25.68 1.71
C ASP A 541 -13.42 24.54 1.53
N ALA A 542 -13.26 23.44 2.28
CA ALA A 542 -14.25 22.36 2.28
C ALA A 542 -15.44 22.74 3.18
N ASP A 543 -16.32 23.61 2.68
CA ASP A 543 -17.72 23.54 3.07
C ASP A 543 -18.22 22.18 2.58
N PHE A 544 -18.43 21.24 3.51
CA PHE A 544 -19.13 19.99 3.23
C PHE A 544 -20.55 20.33 2.78
N SER A 545 -20.73 20.61 1.49
CA SER A 545 -22.05 20.75 0.93
C SER A 545 -22.76 19.40 1.09
N ASP A 546 -24.01 19.41 1.55
CA ASP A 546 -24.90 18.24 1.62
C ASP A 546 -25.14 17.56 0.24
N GLU A 547 -24.40 17.93 -0.80
CA GLU A 547 -24.52 17.46 -2.17
C GLU A 547 -23.52 16.36 -2.59
N GLU A 548 -22.69 15.82 -1.69
CA GLU A 548 -22.03 14.53 -1.97
C GLU A 548 -23.10 13.42 -1.93
N ARG A 549 -23.73 13.19 -3.08
CA ARG A 549 -24.82 12.23 -3.27
C ARG A 549 -24.32 10.79 -3.19
N SER A 550 -25.24 9.88 -2.89
CA SER A 550 -25.02 8.49 -2.48
C SER A 550 -24.23 7.64 -3.50
N LEU A 551 -22.94 7.48 -3.25
CA LEU A 551 -22.06 6.47 -3.83
C LEU A 551 -22.21 5.14 -3.08
N ALA A 552 -22.25 4.00 -3.79
CA ALA A 552 -22.31 2.69 -3.15
C ALA A 552 -21.27 1.74 -3.75
N ILE A 553 -20.43 1.16 -2.89
CA ILE A 553 -19.48 0.12 -3.29
C ILE A 553 -20.10 -1.22 -2.90
N ILE A 554 -20.27 -2.11 -3.86
CA ILE A 554 -20.87 -3.43 -3.70
C ILE A 554 -19.81 -4.47 -4.04
N PRO A 555 -19.04 -4.95 -3.04
CA PRO A 555 -18.07 -6.02 -3.24
C PRO A 555 -18.77 -7.31 -3.64
N GLY A 556 -18.11 -8.11 -4.47
CA GLY A 556 -18.59 -9.42 -4.89
C GLY A 556 -17.44 -10.40 -5.09
N GLN A 557 -17.76 -11.68 -5.20
CA GLN A 557 -16.76 -12.76 -5.30
C GLN A 557 -15.98 -12.76 -6.62
N HIS A 558 -16.54 -12.16 -7.68
CA HIS A 558 -15.92 -12.12 -9.02
C HIS A 558 -15.88 -10.73 -9.62
N GLN A 559 -16.48 -9.75 -8.96
CA GLN A 559 -16.54 -8.35 -9.39
C GLN A 559 -16.87 -7.46 -8.20
N THR A 560 -16.43 -6.21 -8.26
CA THR A 560 -16.84 -5.14 -7.35
C THR A 560 -17.54 -4.06 -8.16
N ASN A 561 -18.78 -3.73 -7.81
CA ASN A 561 -19.56 -2.71 -8.49
C ASN A 561 -19.52 -1.40 -7.70
N VAL A 562 -19.21 -0.30 -8.38
CA VAL A 562 -19.25 1.05 -7.80
C VAL A 562 -20.37 1.82 -8.48
N ASN A 563 -21.43 2.09 -7.72
CA ASN A 563 -22.58 2.86 -8.17
C ASN A 563 -22.32 4.35 -7.88
N LEU A 564 -22.13 5.11 -8.95
CA LEU A 564 -22.01 6.56 -8.96
C LEU A 564 -23.40 7.17 -9.15
N SER A 565 -24.13 7.42 -8.07
CA SER A 565 -25.48 7.99 -8.15
C SER A 565 -25.45 9.51 -8.15
N GLY A 566 -26.15 10.14 -9.10
CA GLY A 566 -26.25 11.60 -9.21
C GLY A 566 -24.92 12.30 -9.48
N ALA A 567 -24.02 11.66 -10.24
CA ALA A 567 -22.72 12.22 -10.60
C ALA A 567 -22.86 13.61 -11.24
N SER A 568 -21.93 14.52 -10.97
CA SER A 568 -21.95 15.88 -11.52
C SER A 568 -21.40 15.91 -12.95
N MET A 569 -21.79 16.95 -13.70
CA MET A 569 -21.36 17.11 -15.08
C MET A 569 -19.85 17.37 -15.14
N TRP A 570 -19.14 16.71 -16.06
CA TRP A 570 -17.69 16.88 -16.28
C TRP A 570 -16.82 16.58 -15.05
N ASN A 571 -17.24 15.65 -14.19
CA ASN A 571 -16.48 15.29 -13.00
C ASN A 571 -15.73 13.96 -13.18
N SER A 572 -14.58 13.86 -12.52
CA SER A 572 -13.77 12.64 -12.47
C SER A 572 -13.88 12.02 -11.09
N HIS A 573 -14.20 10.74 -11.03
CA HIS A 573 -14.27 9.98 -9.78
C HIS A 573 -13.00 9.14 -9.62
N ALA A 574 -12.28 9.39 -8.53
CA ALA A 574 -11.07 8.68 -8.17
C ALA A 574 -11.40 7.38 -7.44
N ILE A 575 -11.07 6.24 -8.04
CA ILE A 575 -11.27 4.91 -7.47
C ILE A 575 -9.88 4.26 -7.31
N LEU A 576 -9.58 3.78 -6.11
CA LEU A 576 -8.45 2.91 -5.84
C LEU A 576 -8.96 1.48 -5.69
N THR A 577 -8.30 0.52 -6.34
CA THR A 577 -8.61 -0.90 -6.18
C THR A 577 -7.38 -1.72 -5.84
N GLU A 578 -7.53 -2.68 -4.94
CA GLU A 578 -6.45 -3.53 -4.43
C GLU A 578 -6.88 -4.99 -4.48
N GLN A 579 -6.10 -5.82 -5.17
CA GLN A 579 -6.52 -7.18 -5.49
C GLN A 579 -5.34 -8.17 -5.59
N ASP A 580 -5.56 -9.38 -5.10
CA ASP A 580 -4.72 -10.54 -5.37
C ASP A 580 -5.12 -11.16 -6.72
N ARG A 581 -4.15 -11.32 -7.62
CA ARG A 581 -4.37 -11.83 -8.98
C ARG A 581 -3.53 -13.10 -9.21
N PRO A 582 -4.14 -14.20 -9.68
CA PRO A 582 -3.34 -15.30 -10.23
C PRO A 582 -2.64 -14.83 -11.50
N THR A 583 -1.42 -15.30 -11.76
CA THR A 583 -0.68 -14.92 -12.96
C THR A 583 -0.18 -16.15 -13.71
N HIS A 584 -0.10 -16.02 -15.03
CA HIS A 584 0.45 -17.05 -15.91
C HIS A 584 1.83 -16.61 -16.38
N GLY A 585 2.83 -16.82 -15.53
CA GLY A 585 4.22 -16.45 -15.79
C GLY A 585 4.67 -15.19 -15.05
N GLY A 586 5.95 -14.88 -15.21
CA GLY A 586 6.59 -13.71 -14.63
C GLY A 586 7.94 -13.40 -15.28
N ILE A 587 8.86 -12.84 -14.50
CA ILE A 587 10.21 -12.52 -14.96
C ILE A 587 11.20 -13.52 -14.39
N ILE A 588 11.76 -14.37 -15.26
CA ILE A 588 12.77 -15.35 -14.86
C ILE A 588 14.15 -14.75 -15.15
N SER A 589 15.03 -14.74 -14.17
CA SER A 589 16.38 -14.21 -14.31
C SER A 589 17.47 -15.17 -13.85
N HIS A 590 18.56 -15.20 -14.61
CA HIS A 590 19.81 -15.85 -14.26
C HIS A 590 20.93 -14.84 -14.43
N LEU A 591 20.95 -13.87 -13.54
CA LEU A 591 21.84 -12.72 -13.62
C LEU A 591 23.05 -12.91 -12.71
N VAL A 592 24.18 -12.44 -13.21
CA VAL A 592 25.48 -12.47 -12.54
C VAL A 592 26.10 -11.10 -12.64
N VAL A 593 26.46 -10.51 -11.51
CA VAL A 593 27.32 -9.31 -11.51
C VAL A 593 28.77 -9.75 -11.71
N ARG A 594 29.40 -9.20 -12.76
CA ARG A 594 30.81 -9.39 -13.11
C ARG A 594 31.44 -8.07 -13.54
N ASP A 595 32.42 -7.59 -12.79
CA ASP A 595 33.29 -6.44 -13.11
C ASP A 595 32.50 -5.14 -13.27
N GLY A 596 31.52 -4.92 -12.38
CA GLY A 596 30.60 -3.79 -12.47
C GLY A 596 29.58 -3.87 -13.61
N LYS A 597 29.48 -5.03 -14.27
CA LYS A 597 28.48 -5.32 -15.31
C LYS A 597 27.49 -6.36 -14.85
N LEU A 598 26.24 -6.19 -15.28
CA LEU A 598 25.19 -7.18 -15.19
C LEU A 598 25.26 -8.09 -16.42
N THR A 599 25.53 -9.38 -16.20
CA THR A 599 25.66 -10.40 -17.25
C THR A 599 24.68 -11.55 -17.03
N GLY A 600 24.17 -12.17 -18.10
CA GLY A 600 23.30 -13.35 -18.01
C GLY A 600 21.99 -13.19 -18.78
N THR A 601 20.94 -13.88 -18.35
CA THR A 601 19.65 -13.88 -19.07
C THR A 601 18.50 -13.33 -18.25
N ILE A 602 17.60 -12.61 -18.94
CA ILE A 602 16.27 -12.23 -18.45
C ILE A 602 15.24 -12.79 -19.43
N THR A 603 14.24 -13.50 -18.94
CA THR A 603 13.14 -14.04 -19.75
C THR A 603 11.84 -13.44 -19.30
N ASN A 604 11.13 -12.79 -20.23
CA ASN A 604 9.74 -12.39 -20.02
C ASN A 604 8.84 -13.59 -20.35
N THR A 605 8.23 -14.20 -19.34
CA THR A 605 7.28 -15.31 -19.52
C THR A 605 5.81 -14.86 -19.45
N LEU A 606 5.57 -13.55 -19.34
CA LEU A 606 4.23 -12.99 -19.44
C LEU A 606 3.72 -13.07 -20.88
N ASN A 607 2.40 -12.97 -21.03
CA ASN A 607 1.70 -12.89 -22.31
C ASN A 607 1.78 -11.51 -22.99
N SER A 608 2.38 -10.52 -22.33
CA SER A 608 2.49 -9.14 -22.80
C SER A 608 3.96 -8.74 -22.99
N SER A 609 4.24 -7.99 -24.06
CA SER A 609 5.53 -7.33 -24.24
C SER A 609 5.73 -6.26 -23.18
N LEU A 610 6.98 -6.07 -22.76
CA LEU A 610 7.36 -5.07 -21.78
C LEU A 610 8.19 -3.97 -22.45
N SER A 611 7.74 -2.74 -22.33
CA SER A 611 8.45 -1.54 -22.76
C SER A 611 9.19 -0.90 -21.57
N ASP A 612 10.19 -0.07 -21.86
CA ASP A 612 10.99 0.66 -20.88
C ASP A 612 11.40 -0.17 -19.65
N ALA A 613 11.96 -1.37 -19.88
CA ALA A 613 12.34 -2.25 -18.80
C ALA A 613 13.71 -1.86 -18.19
N TYR A 614 13.83 -2.00 -16.87
CA TYR A 614 15.04 -1.75 -16.10
C TYR A 614 15.29 -2.84 -15.06
N VAL A 615 16.57 -3.10 -14.79
CA VAL A 615 17.00 -3.80 -13.58
C VAL A 615 17.53 -2.76 -12.60
N LEU A 616 16.90 -2.67 -11.44
CA LEU A 616 17.25 -1.78 -10.35
C LEU A 616 18.07 -2.54 -9.31
N ILE A 617 19.14 -1.92 -8.83
CA ILE A 617 19.91 -2.36 -7.66
C ILE A 617 20.08 -1.16 -6.73
N PRO A 618 20.49 -1.35 -5.47
CA PRO A 618 20.73 -0.22 -4.58
C PRO A 618 21.71 0.79 -5.21
N ARG A 619 21.25 2.04 -5.36
CA ARG A 619 21.97 3.19 -5.94
C ARG A 619 22.39 3.08 -7.40
N SER A 620 21.89 2.12 -8.18
CA SER A 620 22.18 2.05 -9.62
C SER A 620 21.10 1.27 -10.37
N PHE A 621 21.16 1.34 -11.70
CA PHE A 621 20.25 0.62 -12.57
C PHE A 621 20.95 0.21 -13.87
N ALA A 622 20.35 -0.75 -14.56
CA ALA A 622 20.69 -1.13 -15.93
C ALA A 622 19.42 -1.03 -16.79
N ARG A 623 19.51 -0.27 -17.90
CA ARG A 623 18.40 -0.15 -18.87
C ARG A 623 18.39 -1.35 -19.80
N ILE A 624 17.27 -2.09 -19.80
CA ILE A 624 17.05 -3.24 -20.69
C ILE A 624 16.34 -2.81 -21.97
N GLY A 625 15.32 -1.95 -21.86
CA GLY A 625 14.50 -1.50 -22.99
C GLY A 625 13.32 -2.44 -23.24
N HIS A 626 13.01 -2.72 -24.51
CA HIS A 626 11.87 -3.55 -24.88
C HIS A 626 12.17 -5.06 -24.80
N ILE A 627 11.26 -5.84 -24.23
CA ILE A 627 11.31 -7.31 -24.12
C ILE A 627 9.98 -7.90 -24.61
N ALA A 628 9.99 -8.63 -25.71
CA ALA A 628 8.77 -9.24 -26.24
C ALA A 628 8.24 -10.36 -25.30
N ALA A 629 6.93 -10.63 -25.37
CA ALA A 629 6.32 -11.77 -24.69
C ALA A 629 7.02 -13.09 -25.07
N GLY A 630 7.38 -13.91 -24.07
CA GLY A 630 8.11 -15.17 -24.25
C GLY A 630 9.60 -15.03 -24.63
N GLN A 631 10.13 -13.81 -24.75
CA GLN A 631 11.51 -13.59 -25.18
C GLN A 631 12.51 -13.75 -24.03
N THR A 632 13.61 -14.45 -24.29
CA THR A 632 14.82 -14.43 -23.46
C THR A 632 15.84 -13.46 -24.06
N LEU A 633 16.23 -12.45 -23.28
CA LEU A 633 17.32 -11.52 -23.61
C LEU A 633 18.60 -11.90 -22.88
N GLN A 634 19.71 -11.88 -23.62
CA GLN A 634 21.05 -11.93 -23.07
C GLN A 634 21.50 -10.50 -22.75
N VAL A 635 21.87 -10.25 -21.51
CA VAL A 635 22.34 -8.94 -21.04
C VAL A 635 23.84 -8.99 -20.76
N ASN A 636 24.53 -7.92 -21.13
CA ASN A 636 25.91 -7.63 -20.75
C ASN A 636 26.04 -6.11 -20.65
N LEU A 637 25.48 -5.56 -19.59
CA LEU A 637 25.26 -4.12 -19.43
C LEU A 637 26.10 -3.61 -18.26
N PRO A 638 26.87 -2.52 -18.43
CA PRO A 638 27.43 -1.84 -17.28
C PRO A 638 26.29 -1.29 -16.43
N PHE A 639 26.44 -1.34 -15.10
CA PHE A 639 25.62 -0.49 -14.25
C PHE A 639 25.98 0.97 -14.54
N SER A 640 24.97 1.84 -14.66
CA SER A 640 25.24 3.27 -14.75
C SER A 640 25.91 3.69 -13.45
N SER A 641 27.20 4.02 -13.50
CA SER A 641 27.93 4.50 -12.33
C SER A 641 27.18 5.69 -11.77
N ALA A 642 26.75 5.61 -10.52
CA ALA A 642 26.37 6.80 -9.78
C ALA A 642 27.58 7.75 -9.85
N THR A 643 27.44 8.83 -10.62
CA THR A 643 28.30 10.00 -10.45
C THR A 643 28.29 10.37 -8.97
N SER A 644 29.32 11.06 -8.48
CA SER A 644 29.60 11.41 -7.08
C SER A 644 28.44 12.05 -6.25
N ASP A 645 27.26 12.26 -6.81
CA ASP A 645 26.00 12.52 -6.10
C ASP A 645 25.35 11.19 -5.68
N SER A 646 25.84 10.57 -4.60
CA SER A 646 25.32 9.31 -4.05
C SER A 646 23.90 9.38 -3.47
N ASP A 647 23.27 10.56 -3.50
CA ASP A 647 22.10 10.89 -2.67
C ASP A 647 20.82 11.14 -3.50
N MET A 648 20.85 10.87 -4.82
CA MET A 648 19.68 11.00 -5.69
C MET A 648 18.82 9.74 -5.72
N ALA A 649 17.49 9.92 -5.69
CA ALA A 649 16.50 8.86 -5.90
C ALA A 649 16.66 8.18 -7.28
N LEU A 650 16.39 6.88 -7.38
CA LEU A 650 16.50 6.09 -8.60
C LEU A 650 15.62 6.66 -9.72
N ALA A 651 14.42 7.16 -9.42
CA ALA A 651 13.59 7.83 -10.42
C ALA A 651 14.29 9.05 -11.04
N ASP A 652 14.99 9.86 -10.23
CA ASP A 652 15.73 11.02 -10.72
C ASP A 652 16.98 10.59 -11.50
N GLN A 653 17.65 9.53 -11.09
CA GLN A 653 18.77 8.96 -11.86
C GLN A 653 18.30 8.48 -13.25
N LEU A 654 17.14 7.81 -13.31
CA LEU A 654 16.51 7.37 -14.56
C LEU A 654 16.08 8.56 -15.44
N ALA A 655 15.52 9.61 -14.84
CA ALA A 655 15.14 10.84 -15.53
C ALA A 655 16.37 11.56 -16.12
N ARG A 656 17.45 11.72 -15.34
CA ARG A 656 18.72 12.31 -15.79
C ARG A 656 19.31 11.53 -16.97
N ASN A 657 19.35 10.21 -16.87
CA ASN A 657 19.84 9.34 -17.94
C ASN A 657 18.98 9.42 -19.22
N SER A 658 17.72 9.85 -19.08
CA SER A 658 16.80 10.09 -20.18
C SER A 658 16.81 11.55 -20.68
N GLY A 659 17.72 12.39 -20.18
CA GLY A 659 17.87 13.80 -20.58
C GLY A 659 16.83 14.75 -19.99
N LEU A 660 16.13 14.35 -18.91
CA LEU A 660 15.13 15.18 -18.22
C LEU A 660 15.76 15.94 -17.04
N PRO A 661 15.17 17.08 -16.64
CA PRO A 661 15.63 17.84 -15.47
C PRO A 661 15.48 17.01 -14.18
N THR A 662 16.45 17.16 -13.27
CA THR A 662 16.43 16.54 -11.94
C THR A 662 16.46 17.61 -10.84
N PRO A 663 15.62 17.49 -9.80
CA PRO A 663 14.73 16.36 -9.56
C PRO A 663 13.50 16.43 -10.49
N TYR A 664 13.04 15.28 -11.02
CA TYR A 664 11.95 15.24 -11.99
C TYR A 664 10.61 15.45 -11.28
N ILE A 665 9.94 16.54 -11.63
CA ILE A 665 8.64 16.92 -11.08
C ILE A 665 7.64 16.91 -12.23
N PRO A 666 6.68 15.97 -12.26
CA PRO A 666 5.60 15.99 -13.23
C PRO A 666 4.86 17.33 -13.15
N HIS A 667 4.52 17.93 -14.29
CA HIS A 667 3.78 19.19 -14.38
C HIS A 667 4.48 20.45 -13.82
N ALA A 668 5.80 20.43 -13.55
CA ALA A 668 6.52 21.57 -12.94
C ALA A 668 6.34 22.92 -13.66
N ASN A 669 6.18 22.91 -14.98
CA ASN A 669 5.95 24.11 -15.81
C ASN A 669 4.52 24.19 -16.37
N GLY A 670 3.55 23.51 -15.72
CA GLY A 670 2.16 23.44 -16.19
C GLY A 670 1.95 22.61 -17.48
N SER A 671 2.98 21.91 -17.97
CA SER A 671 2.89 21.03 -19.14
C SER A 671 2.84 19.56 -18.69
N PRO A 672 1.84 18.78 -19.11
CA PRO A 672 1.77 17.36 -18.79
C PRO A 672 2.85 16.57 -19.54
N PRO A 673 3.22 15.36 -19.07
CA PRO A 673 4.10 14.45 -19.80
C PRO A 673 3.60 14.21 -21.24
N GLN A 674 4.46 14.37 -22.23
CA GLN A 674 4.09 14.33 -23.66
C GLN A 674 4.41 12.99 -24.35
N THR A 675 5.36 12.22 -23.80
CA THR A 675 5.77 10.92 -24.35
C THR A 675 5.51 9.80 -23.34
N ASP A 676 5.43 8.56 -23.83
CA ASP A 676 5.25 7.37 -22.97
C ASP A 676 6.36 7.29 -21.92
N LEU A 677 7.62 7.47 -22.34
CA LEU A 677 8.76 7.53 -21.42
C LEU A 677 8.62 8.63 -20.35
N GLN A 678 8.11 9.82 -20.69
CA GLN A 678 7.87 10.88 -19.71
C GLN A 678 6.75 10.50 -18.73
N ARG A 679 5.70 9.80 -19.17
CA ARG A 679 4.64 9.28 -18.28
C ARG A 679 5.16 8.17 -17.36
N HIS A 680 5.93 7.23 -17.91
CA HIS A 680 6.61 6.18 -17.15
C HIS A 680 7.51 6.78 -16.05
N LEU A 681 8.34 7.76 -16.39
CA LEU A 681 9.20 8.46 -15.42
C LEU A 681 8.40 9.31 -14.43
N ALA A 682 7.24 9.84 -14.83
CA ALA A 682 6.35 10.54 -13.92
C ALA A 682 5.77 9.61 -12.86
N ILE A 683 5.33 8.41 -13.25
CA ILE A 683 4.88 7.35 -12.32
C ILE A 683 6.02 7.01 -11.35
N LEU A 684 7.22 6.72 -11.87
CA LEU A 684 8.38 6.41 -11.02
C LEU A 684 8.72 7.55 -10.05
N SER A 685 8.62 8.81 -10.48
CA SER A 685 8.88 9.95 -9.60
C SER A 685 7.87 10.09 -8.47
N VAL A 686 6.63 9.65 -8.67
CA VAL A 686 5.60 9.62 -7.61
C VAL A 686 5.84 8.45 -6.65
N LEU A 687 6.35 7.31 -7.16
CA LEU A 687 6.66 6.14 -6.34
C LEU A 687 7.95 6.29 -5.52
N SER A 688 9.01 6.85 -6.11
CA SER A 688 10.37 6.90 -5.54
C SER A 688 10.59 8.04 -4.55
N ARG A 689 9.90 9.19 -4.73
CA ARG A 689 10.27 10.42 -4.02
C ARG A 689 9.71 10.50 -2.61
N VAL A 690 10.60 10.92 -1.72
CA VAL A 690 10.30 11.67 -0.50
C VAL A 690 9.62 12.98 -0.89
N VAL A 691 8.32 13.10 -0.62
CA VAL A 691 7.48 14.23 -1.05
C VAL A 691 7.76 15.44 -0.16
N GLU A 692 8.22 16.56 -0.72
CA GLU A 692 8.14 17.87 -0.06
C GLU A 692 6.72 18.41 -0.21
N TYR A 693 5.97 18.52 0.90
CA TYR A 693 4.62 19.07 0.91
C TYR A 693 4.59 20.37 1.73
N ASP A 694 4.12 21.45 1.12
CA ASP A 694 3.92 22.74 1.79
C ASP A 694 2.57 22.69 2.52
N PHE A 695 2.59 22.36 3.81
CA PHE A 695 1.38 22.19 4.61
C PHE A 695 1.01 23.54 5.24
N THR A 696 0.04 24.26 4.68
CA THR A 696 -0.34 25.64 5.08
C THR A 696 -0.76 25.79 6.55
N ALA A 697 -1.08 24.70 7.26
CA ALA A 697 -1.38 24.75 8.70
C ALA A 697 -0.15 25.12 9.56
N CYS A 698 1.06 25.01 9.02
CA CYS A 698 2.23 25.68 9.58
C CYS A 698 2.99 26.39 8.45
N ASN A 699 3.01 27.73 8.52
CA ASN A 699 3.53 28.64 7.49
C ASN A 699 4.98 28.40 7.00
N GLU A 700 5.71 27.39 7.51
CA GLU A 700 7.10 27.09 7.15
C GLU A 700 7.49 25.58 7.27
N CYS A 701 6.57 24.61 7.37
CA CYS A 701 6.97 23.19 7.43
C CYS A 701 6.91 22.51 6.06
N GLY A 702 8.06 22.33 5.40
CA GLY A 702 8.17 21.43 4.26
C GLY A 702 8.17 19.97 4.71
N MET A 703 7.02 19.29 4.74
CA MET A 703 6.90 17.89 5.18
C MET A 703 7.56 16.91 4.19
N ARG A 704 8.09 15.76 4.65
CA ARG A 704 8.80 14.75 3.84
C ARG A 704 8.29 13.33 4.07
N THR A 705 8.03 12.53 3.03
CA THR A 705 7.65 11.10 3.17
C THR A 705 8.85 10.16 3.08
N ILE A 706 9.33 9.54 4.16
CA ILE A 706 10.40 8.53 4.12
C ILE A 706 9.79 7.17 4.44
N GLU A 707 9.94 6.19 3.55
CA GLU A 707 9.42 4.81 3.75
C GLU A 707 7.93 4.81 4.19
N HIS A 708 7.09 5.54 3.46
CA HIS A 708 5.66 5.77 3.73
C HIS A 708 5.32 6.62 4.98
N MET A 709 6.30 7.01 5.77
CA MET A 709 6.12 7.83 6.98
C MET A 709 6.30 9.31 6.65
N LEU A 710 5.33 10.15 6.99
CA LEU A 710 5.48 11.60 6.86
C LEU A 710 6.25 12.14 8.08
N VAL A 711 7.31 12.89 7.80
CA VAL A 711 8.20 13.50 8.78
C VAL A 711 8.27 15.01 8.51
N ALA A 712 8.00 15.83 9.52
CA ALA A 712 8.25 17.27 9.42
C ALA A 712 9.72 17.56 9.75
N PRO A 713 10.55 18.06 8.82
CA PRO A 713 11.86 18.59 9.15
C PRO A 713 11.70 19.91 9.91
N PHE A 714 12.50 20.06 10.96
CA PHE A 714 12.68 21.34 11.63
C PHE A 714 13.61 22.23 10.78
N ALA A 715 13.03 23.16 10.02
CA ALA A 715 13.62 24.44 9.60
C ALA A 715 14.94 24.46 8.78
N SER A 716 15.25 23.47 7.94
CA SER A 716 16.32 23.65 6.94
C SER A 716 15.97 23.11 5.55
N GLU A 717 16.18 23.93 4.52
CA GLU A 717 15.84 23.68 3.10
C GLU A 717 16.72 22.58 2.43
N THR A 718 17.65 21.95 3.15
CA THR A 718 18.64 21.01 2.56
C THR A 718 18.82 19.76 3.41
N ALA A 719 17.76 18.94 3.52
CA ALA A 719 17.86 17.63 4.15
C ALA A 719 18.24 16.54 3.12
N ILE A 720 19.43 15.95 3.34
CA ILE A 720 20.03 14.84 2.58
C ILE A 720 19.37 13.53 3.04
N SER A 721 18.85 12.70 2.13
CA SER A 721 18.41 11.33 2.49
C SER A 721 19.65 10.56 2.94
N PRO A 722 19.65 9.81 4.07
CA PRO A 722 20.81 9.00 4.42
C PRO A 722 21.14 8.11 3.22
N SER A 723 22.39 8.17 2.76
CA SER A 723 22.84 7.47 1.56
C SER A 723 22.49 5.97 1.60
N ASN A 724 22.33 5.38 2.79
CA ASN A 724 21.98 3.98 3.04
C ASN A 724 20.46 3.66 3.10
N SER A 725 19.56 4.62 2.84
CA SER A 725 18.10 4.34 2.72
C SER A 725 17.78 3.57 1.43
N ILE A 726 16.83 2.64 1.49
CA ILE A 726 16.41 1.84 0.33
C ILE A 726 15.44 2.69 -0.50
N ASP A 727 15.68 2.80 -1.82
CA ASP A 727 14.78 3.52 -2.71
C ASP A 727 13.43 2.77 -2.82
N PRO A 728 12.27 3.43 -2.69
CA PRO A 728 10.96 2.76 -2.75
C PRO A 728 10.63 2.04 -4.07
N LEU A 729 11.39 2.29 -5.15
CA LEU A 729 11.27 1.53 -6.39
C LEU A 729 11.86 0.11 -6.29
N LEU A 730 12.74 -0.12 -5.31
CA LEU A 730 13.29 -1.44 -5.04
C LEU A 730 12.25 -2.27 -4.29
N VAL A 731 12.11 -3.53 -4.70
CA VAL A 731 11.37 -4.54 -3.95
C VAL A 731 12.20 -4.88 -2.73
N ASP A 732 11.68 -4.57 -1.54
CA ASP A 732 12.46 -4.60 -0.31
C ASP A 732 13.20 -5.92 -0.06
N GLY A 733 14.45 -5.77 0.37
CA GLY A 733 15.44 -6.82 0.64
C GLY A 733 15.80 -7.75 -0.52
N THR A 734 15.30 -7.52 -1.74
CA THR A 734 15.77 -8.25 -2.93
C THR A 734 17.12 -7.69 -3.38
N PRO A 735 18.06 -8.52 -3.88
CA PRO A 735 19.36 -8.02 -4.34
C PRO A 735 19.23 -7.17 -5.62
N ALA A 736 18.16 -7.38 -6.38
CA ALA A 736 17.79 -6.59 -7.55
C ALA A 736 16.28 -6.67 -7.77
N SER A 737 15.73 -5.63 -8.38
CA SER A 737 14.32 -5.56 -8.77
C SER A 737 14.20 -5.29 -10.26
N PHE A 738 13.21 -5.88 -10.89
CA PHE A 738 12.82 -5.58 -12.26
C PHE A 738 11.65 -4.61 -12.26
N ILE A 739 11.68 -3.64 -13.17
CA ILE A 739 10.51 -2.85 -13.54
C ILE A 739 10.35 -2.81 -15.06
N GLY A 740 9.12 -2.72 -15.55
CA GLY A 740 8.82 -2.50 -16.98
C GLY A 740 7.32 -2.30 -17.22
N TRP A 741 6.95 -1.73 -18.36
CA TRP A 741 5.56 -1.39 -18.67
C TRP A 741 4.95 -2.38 -19.65
N ALA A 742 3.84 -3.02 -19.27
CA ALA A 742 3.13 -3.93 -20.16
C ALA A 742 2.46 -3.16 -21.31
N GLU A 743 2.73 -3.56 -22.55
CA GLU A 743 2.14 -2.94 -23.75
C GLU A 743 0.70 -3.41 -24.01
N GLN A 744 0.35 -4.57 -23.46
CA GLN A 744 -0.99 -5.14 -23.49
C GLN A 744 -1.41 -5.52 -22.07
N PRO A 745 -2.73 -5.53 -21.78
CA PRO A 745 -3.24 -6.05 -20.52
C PRO A 745 -2.73 -7.46 -20.25
N LEU A 746 -2.28 -7.71 -19.03
CA LEU A 746 -1.69 -8.99 -18.65
C LEU A 746 -2.73 -10.11 -18.49
N ASP A 747 -4.02 -9.76 -18.40
CA ASP A 747 -5.13 -10.69 -18.34
C ASP A 747 -6.31 -10.18 -19.19
N THR A 748 -7.10 -11.09 -19.77
CA THR A 748 -8.25 -10.75 -20.63
C THR A 748 -9.48 -10.23 -19.86
N SER A 749 -9.41 -10.14 -18.52
CA SER A 749 -10.52 -9.74 -17.65
C SER A 749 -10.15 -8.53 -16.77
N SER A 750 -9.29 -7.62 -17.26
CA SER A 750 -8.76 -6.50 -16.48
C SER A 750 -9.57 -5.22 -16.59
N ASP A 751 -10.39 -5.09 -17.64
CA ASP A 751 -10.88 -3.77 -18.01
C ASP A 751 -12.15 -3.42 -17.24
N MET A 752 -12.09 -2.30 -16.53
CA MET A 752 -13.25 -1.76 -15.86
C MET A 752 -14.28 -1.32 -16.90
N THR A 753 -15.55 -1.65 -16.69
CA THR A 753 -16.63 -1.25 -17.60
C THR A 753 -17.58 -0.27 -16.92
N ILE A 754 -18.23 0.59 -17.70
CA ILE A 754 -19.26 1.53 -17.20
C ILE A 754 -20.57 1.18 -17.87
N ASN A 755 -21.60 0.85 -17.08
CA ASN A 755 -22.91 0.43 -17.59
C ASN A 755 -22.81 -0.73 -18.62
N SER A 756 -21.84 -1.64 -18.46
CA SER A 756 -21.51 -2.74 -19.38
C SER A 756 -20.80 -2.34 -20.69
N PHE A 757 -20.37 -1.08 -20.85
CA PHE A 757 -19.53 -0.63 -21.96
C PHE A 757 -18.06 -0.56 -21.54
N GLU A 758 -17.15 -0.95 -22.44
CA GLU A 758 -15.70 -0.72 -22.29
C GLU A 758 -15.39 0.73 -22.69
N PRO A 759 -15.11 1.62 -21.72
CA PRO A 759 -14.83 3.01 -22.00
C PRO A 759 -13.43 3.15 -22.60
N ALA A 760 -13.25 4.12 -23.49
CA ALA A 760 -11.91 4.43 -23.99
C ALA A 760 -11.06 5.07 -22.88
N GLY A 761 -9.74 4.93 -22.96
CA GLY A 761 -8.84 5.62 -22.04
C GLY A 761 -7.42 5.11 -22.08
N LEU A 762 -6.56 5.76 -21.30
CA LEU A 762 -5.17 5.38 -21.10
C LEU A 762 -5.08 4.37 -19.97
N HIS A 763 -4.53 3.20 -20.25
CA HIS A 763 -4.26 2.16 -19.25
C HIS A 763 -2.77 1.84 -19.24
N GLU A 764 -2.08 2.19 -18.15
CA GLU A 764 -0.65 1.92 -17.98
C GLU A 764 -0.47 0.88 -16.87
N THR A 765 0.28 -0.19 -17.15
CA THR A 765 0.58 -1.23 -16.15
C THR A 765 2.09 -1.33 -15.93
N LEU A 766 2.53 -0.89 -14.77
CA LEU A 766 3.91 -1.06 -14.30
C LEU A 766 4.03 -2.44 -13.64
N VAL A 767 4.83 -3.32 -14.25
CA VAL A 767 5.21 -4.60 -13.70
C VAL A 767 6.45 -4.43 -12.83
N GLN A 768 6.39 -4.87 -11.59
CA GLN A 768 7.51 -4.93 -10.66
C GLN A 768 7.74 -6.40 -10.27
N ALA A 769 8.99 -6.88 -10.33
CA ALA A 769 9.29 -8.26 -9.96
C ALA A 769 10.61 -8.38 -9.19
N PRO A 770 10.69 -9.25 -8.16
CA PRO A 770 11.95 -9.56 -7.50
C PRO A 770 12.86 -10.33 -8.44
N LEU A 771 14.14 -9.96 -8.54
CA LEU A 771 15.13 -10.70 -9.33
C LEU A 771 16.12 -11.44 -8.44
N THR A 772 16.51 -12.63 -8.88
CA THR A 772 17.66 -13.32 -8.31
C THR A 772 18.94 -12.81 -8.97
N LEU A 773 19.92 -12.45 -8.15
CA LEU A 773 21.21 -11.95 -8.61
C LEU A 773 22.31 -12.79 -7.96
N LYS A 774 23.12 -13.45 -8.79
CA LYS A 774 24.34 -14.11 -8.35
C LYS A 774 25.52 -13.14 -8.47
N LEU A 775 26.49 -13.32 -7.61
CA LEU A 775 27.74 -12.56 -7.64
C LEU A 775 28.82 -13.52 -8.16
N SER A 776 29.55 -13.15 -9.22
CA SER A 776 30.65 -13.97 -9.72
C SER A 776 31.86 -13.91 -8.79
N SER A 777 32.69 -14.95 -8.79
CA SER A 777 33.94 -15.03 -8.02
C SER A 777 35.16 -14.76 -8.90
N PRO A 778 36.26 -14.15 -8.38
CA PRO A 778 36.35 -13.41 -7.12
C PRO A 778 36.01 -11.93 -7.35
N GLN A 779 34.98 -11.42 -6.70
CA GLN A 779 34.58 -10.02 -6.85
C GLN A 779 34.42 -9.29 -5.53
N ASN A 780 34.65 -7.98 -5.60
CA ASN A 780 34.35 -7.05 -4.52
C ASN A 780 32.84 -7.03 -4.32
N LEU A 781 32.38 -7.28 -3.09
CA LEU A 781 31.02 -7.04 -2.68
C LEU A 781 30.93 -5.62 -2.14
N SER A 782 30.29 -4.72 -2.87
CA SER A 782 30.04 -3.36 -2.39
C SER A 782 28.92 -3.34 -1.35
N SER A 783 28.84 -2.24 -0.62
CA SER A 783 27.75 -1.94 0.34
C SER A 783 26.34 -2.04 -0.24
N ASN A 784 26.19 -2.04 -1.56
CA ASN A 784 24.89 -2.14 -2.21
C ASN A 784 24.32 -3.57 -2.20
N PHE A 785 25.12 -4.60 -1.90
CA PHE A 785 24.68 -6.00 -1.94
C PHE A 785 24.53 -6.65 -0.57
N ILE A 786 24.99 -5.99 0.50
CA ILE A 786 24.97 -6.52 1.86
C ILE A 786 24.29 -5.49 2.75
N SER A 787 23.07 -5.80 3.20
CA SER A 787 22.34 -4.96 4.13
C SER A 787 22.58 -5.43 5.57
N GLY A 788 22.76 -4.48 6.48
CA GLY A 788 22.83 -4.75 7.91
C GLY A 788 21.43 -4.89 8.50
N GLN A 789 21.19 -5.94 9.27
CA GLN A 789 19.96 -6.17 9.99
C GLN A 789 20.16 -5.94 11.49
N VAL A 790 19.26 -5.21 12.14
CA VAL A 790 19.27 -5.09 13.60
C VAL A 790 18.81 -6.42 14.19
N ILE A 791 19.63 -7.00 15.08
CA ILE A 791 19.38 -8.31 15.69
C ILE A 791 19.40 -8.29 17.22
N ASP A 792 19.99 -7.25 17.83
CA ASP A 792 19.99 -7.08 19.27
C ASP A 792 20.03 -5.60 19.64
N VAL A 793 19.29 -5.24 20.69
CA VAL A 793 19.17 -3.89 21.23
C VAL A 793 19.03 -3.95 22.74
N GLN A 794 19.88 -3.18 23.42
CA GLN A 794 19.81 -2.92 24.85
C GLN A 794 19.90 -1.42 25.10
N GLY A 795 19.02 -0.89 25.94
CA GLY A 795 18.93 0.54 26.26
C GLY A 795 17.47 0.98 26.25
N ASN A 796 17.13 1.96 27.09
CA ASN A 796 15.74 2.44 27.23
C ASN A 796 15.45 3.68 26.35
N ASP A 797 16.51 4.31 25.83
CA ASP A 797 16.42 5.54 25.01
C ASP A 797 17.03 5.32 23.62
N LEU A 798 17.00 4.08 23.11
CA LEU A 798 17.47 3.77 21.77
C LEU A 798 16.32 3.94 20.78
N GLN A 799 16.46 4.89 19.87
CA GLN A 799 15.40 5.24 18.92
C GLN A 799 15.97 5.44 17.51
N SER A 800 15.15 5.18 16.50
CA SER A 800 15.36 5.53 15.11
C SER A 800 14.59 6.82 14.85
N GLU A 801 15.33 7.89 14.61
CA GLU A 801 14.78 9.23 14.32
C GLU A 801 14.29 9.32 12.89
N PHE A 802 15.07 8.69 12.01
CA PHE A 802 14.80 8.48 10.59
C PHE A 802 15.22 7.05 10.27
N PRO A 803 14.67 6.41 9.23
CA PRO A 803 15.18 5.13 8.75
C PRO A 803 16.70 5.17 8.54
N GLY A 804 17.40 4.30 9.28
CA GLY A 804 18.86 4.20 9.24
C GLY A 804 19.64 5.28 10.02
N VAL A 805 18.98 6.14 10.79
CA VAL A 805 19.62 7.10 11.71
C VAL A 805 19.11 6.86 13.12
N TYR A 806 20.03 6.51 14.02
CA TYR A 806 19.71 6.09 15.37
C TYR A 806 20.27 7.07 16.41
N THR A 807 19.55 7.19 17.51
CA THR A 807 19.94 7.93 18.71
C THR A 807 19.98 6.98 19.89
N MET A 808 20.96 7.17 20.78
CA MET A 808 21.08 6.37 21.99
C MET A 808 21.77 7.13 23.11
N SER A 809 21.12 7.22 24.26
CA SER A 809 21.69 7.81 25.48
C SER A 809 22.55 6.82 26.27
N THR A 810 22.17 5.55 26.31
CA THR A 810 22.96 4.45 26.90
C THR A 810 22.57 3.11 26.29
N GLY A 811 23.52 2.18 26.24
CA GLY A 811 23.29 0.80 25.82
C GLY A 811 24.06 0.40 24.57
N HIS A 812 23.49 -0.50 23.77
CA HIS A 812 24.05 -0.96 22.51
C HIS A 812 23.01 -1.38 21.48
N ILE A 813 23.43 -1.35 20.22
CA ILE A 813 22.74 -1.95 19.08
C ILE A 813 23.70 -2.84 18.31
N THR A 814 23.22 -4.00 17.87
CA THR A 814 24.01 -4.95 17.09
C THR A 814 23.38 -5.14 15.72
N PHE A 815 24.21 -4.99 14.70
CA PHE A 815 23.91 -5.24 13.30
C PHE A 815 24.55 -6.55 12.83
N GLU A 816 23.75 -7.40 12.20
CA GLU A 816 24.19 -8.60 11.49
C GLU A 816 24.28 -8.30 9.99
N PHE A 817 25.40 -8.66 9.39
CA PHE A 817 25.57 -8.71 7.95
C PHE A 817 25.68 -10.18 7.54
N ALA A 818 24.59 -10.71 6.98
CA ALA A 818 24.57 -12.05 6.40
C ALA A 818 25.22 -12.01 5.00
N LEU A 819 26.22 -12.86 4.78
CA LEU A 819 26.88 -12.97 3.50
C LEU A 819 26.17 -14.04 2.64
N PRO A 820 26.01 -13.80 1.34
CA PRO A 820 25.37 -14.78 0.46
C PRO A 820 26.28 -15.99 0.27
N ASN A 821 25.77 -17.20 0.59
CA ASN A 821 26.44 -18.52 0.52
C ASN A 821 27.73 -18.52 -0.31
N SER A 822 28.84 -18.62 0.41
CA SER A 822 30.20 -18.28 0.01
C SER A 822 31.18 -19.38 0.40
N ALA A 823 30.73 -20.64 0.40
CA ALA A 823 31.54 -21.83 0.67
C ALA A 823 32.92 -21.86 -0.05
N ASP A 824 33.06 -21.13 -1.18
CA ASP A 824 34.30 -21.01 -1.96
C ASP A 824 34.91 -19.58 -2.03
N ARG A 825 34.45 -18.60 -1.24
CA ARG A 825 34.94 -17.21 -1.34
C ARG A 825 35.96 -16.88 -0.26
N ARG A 826 37.08 -16.31 -0.69
CA ARG A 826 38.05 -15.66 0.20
C ARG A 826 38.06 -14.17 -0.04
N PHE A 827 38.01 -13.41 1.05
CA PHE A 827 38.03 -11.96 1.02
C PHE A 827 39.37 -11.45 1.55
N SER A 828 40.04 -10.62 0.77
CA SER A 828 41.32 -9.99 1.10
C SER A 828 41.17 -8.84 2.10
N SER A 829 40.01 -8.17 2.11
CA SER A 829 39.71 -7.13 3.09
C SER A 829 38.23 -6.96 3.37
N LEU A 830 37.94 -6.44 4.55
CA LEU A 830 36.61 -6.06 5.02
C LEU A 830 36.65 -4.59 5.44
N THR A 831 35.65 -3.82 5.00
CA THR A 831 35.49 -2.40 5.31
C THR A 831 34.08 -2.14 5.85
N ILE A 832 34.00 -1.52 7.03
CA ILE A 832 32.77 -1.01 7.63
C ILE A 832 32.77 0.51 7.50
N MET A 833 31.66 1.08 7.08
CA MET A 833 31.51 2.52 6.92
C MET A 833 30.16 3.01 7.49
N GLU A 834 30.22 4.04 8.32
CA GLU A 834 29.07 4.78 8.81
C GLU A 834 28.76 5.98 7.87
N PRO A 835 27.48 6.34 7.65
CA PRO A 835 27.12 7.54 6.90
C PRO A 835 27.76 8.83 7.44
N ALA A 836 28.18 9.73 6.56
CA ALA A 836 28.67 11.06 6.93
C ALA A 836 27.52 12.07 7.15
N ASN A 837 27.81 13.21 7.79
CA ASN A 837 26.92 14.37 7.94
C ASN A 837 25.57 14.11 8.64
N LEU A 838 25.50 13.13 9.54
CA LEU A 838 24.27 12.79 10.26
C LEU A 838 23.67 13.98 11.03
N MET A 839 24.50 14.86 11.61
CA MET A 839 24.01 16.06 12.32
C MET A 839 23.35 17.08 11.41
N ALA A 840 23.69 17.14 10.11
CA ALA A 840 23.01 18.02 9.17
C ALA A 840 21.57 17.55 8.87
N MET A 841 21.30 16.25 9.07
CA MET A 841 19.96 15.66 8.92
C MET A 841 19.08 15.92 10.16
N LEU A 842 19.69 16.22 11.30
CA LEU A 842 19.00 16.51 12.55
C LEU A 842 18.86 18.04 12.70
N GLY A 843 17.64 18.55 12.85
CA GLY A 843 17.37 19.98 12.95
C GLY A 843 18.19 20.71 14.06
N PRO A 844 18.47 22.01 13.91
CA PRO A 844 19.27 22.78 14.85
C PRO A 844 18.61 22.84 16.24
N GLY A 845 19.31 22.37 17.28
CA GLY A 845 18.89 22.50 18.68
C GLY A 845 18.66 21.21 19.47
N MET A 846 18.78 20.02 18.85
CA MET A 846 18.45 18.74 19.51
C MET A 846 19.45 18.21 20.57
N GLY A 847 20.48 18.96 20.99
CA GLY A 847 21.37 18.55 22.10
C GLY A 847 22.12 17.21 21.91
N ARG A 848 22.21 16.71 20.67
CA ARG A 848 22.82 15.43 20.31
C ARG A 848 24.30 15.59 19.94
N VAL A 849 25.12 14.60 20.27
CA VAL A 849 26.57 14.61 20.01
C VAL A 849 26.92 13.60 18.92
N THR A 850 27.84 13.96 18.02
CA THR A 850 28.54 13.02 17.11
C THR A 850 29.98 12.95 17.59
N ASP A 851 30.21 12.26 18.71
CA ASP A 851 31.56 12.18 19.28
C ASP A 851 32.35 11.03 18.63
N GLU A 852 33.65 11.23 18.41
CA GLU A 852 34.62 10.20 18.03
C GLU A 852 34.80 9.15 19.16
N SER A 853 34.18 9.36 20.33
CA SER A 853 34.22 8.47 21.48
C SER A 853 33.18 7.33 21.47
N GLN A 854 32.32 7.23 20.44
CA GLN A 854 31.48 6.04 20.27
C GLN A 854 32.34 4.78 20.04
N HIS A 855 32.14 3.77 20.88
CA HIS A 855 32.86 2.51 20.74
C HIS A 855 32.07 1.58 19.83
N ALA A 856 32.49 1.52 18.56
CA ALA A 856 32.11 0.44 17.67
C ALA A 856 32.93 -0.82 18.00
N ARG A 857 32.32 -1.99 17.85
CA ARG A 857 32.93 -3.29 18.10
C ARG A 857 32.63 -4.26 16.98
N LEU A 858 33.58 -5.13 16.70
CA LEU A 858 33.47 -6.25 15.78
C LEU A 858 33.56 -7.56 16.56
N TYR A 859 32.70 -8.52 16.27
CA TYR A 859 32.80 -9.84 16.91
C TYR A 859 33.89 -10.70 16.25
N ASN A 860 34.90 -11.08 17.03
CA ASN A 860 35.96 -11.96 16.58
C ASN A 860 35.60 -13.42 16.89
N TRP A 861 35.16 -14.15 15.87
CA TRP A 861 34.73 -15.55 15.97
C TRP A 861 35.86 -16.49 16.37
N SER A 862 37.10 -16.17 16.00
CA SER A 862 38.27 -16.98 16.36
C SER A 862 38.61 -16.91 17.85
N LYS A 863 38.29 -15.79 18.50
CA LYS A 863 38.53 -15.57 19.93
C LYS A 863 37.27 -15.75 20.78
N GLY A 864 36.11 -15.80 20.15
CA GLY A 864 34.82 -15.81 20.84
C GLY A 864 34.52 -14.50 21.59
N ALA A 865 35.05 -13.35 21.15
CA ALA A 865 35.00 -12.10 21.89
C ALA A 865 34.77 -10.87 21.00
N TRP A 866 34.13 -9.85 21.58
CA TRP A 866 33.99 -8.52 20.97
C TRP A 866 35.30 -7.74 21.03
N GLU A 867 35.74 -7.20 19.89
CA GLU A 867 36.93 -6.34 19.79
C GLU A 867 36.53 -4.92 19.42
N SER A 868 37.03 -3.93 20.16
CA SER A 868 36.80 -2.52 19.84
C SER A 868 37.49 -2.13 18.54
N ILE A 869 36.79 -1.38 17.70
CA ILE A 869 37.31 -0.78 16.48
C ILE A 869 37.21 0.74 16.56
N SER A 870 38.14 1.42 15.89
CA SER A 870 38.12 2.89 15.75
C SER A 870 37.80 3.24 14.30
N LEU A 871 36.73 4.01 14.09
CA LEU A 871 36.35 4.52 12.78
C LEU A 871 37.17 5.80 12.50
N SER A 872 38.02 5.78 11.49
CA SER A 872 38.74 6.97 11.00
C SER A 872 37.98 7.52 9.80
N GLN A 873 37.55 8.79 9.86
CA GLN A 873 36.66 9.37 8.84
C GLN A 873 35.44 8.46 8.57
N ASN A 874 34.78 8.01 9.64
CA ASN A 874 33.61 7.13 9.63
C ASN A 874 33.86 5.73 9.02
N THR A 875 35.11 5.32 8.84
CA THR A 875 35.47 4.06 8.17
C THR A 875 36.44 3.22 9.00
N PHE A 876 36.26 1.90 9.00
CA PHE A 876 37.21 0.91 9.51
C PHE A 876 37.51 -0.13 8.43
N THR A 877 38.77 -0.48 8.22
CA THR A 877 39.17 -1.53 7.26
C THR A 877 40.16 -2.50 7.90
N THR A 878 39.97 -3.80 7.68
CA THR A 878 40.88 -4.87 8.13
C THR A 878 41.14 -5.89 7.02
N GLN A 879 42.33 -6.46 7.01
CA GLN A 879 42.71 -7.58 6.13
C GLN A 879 42.48 -8.95 6.81
N ASN A 880 42.22 -8.97 8.12
CA ASN A 880 41.99 -10.21 8.87
C ASN A 880 40.53 -10.65 8.78
N THR A 881 40.02 -10.88 7.57
CA THR A 881 38.61 -11.20 7.32
C THR A 881 38.18 -12.52 7.98
N GLY A 882 39.04 -13.54 7.97
CA GLY A 882 38.75 -14.86 8.54
C GLY A 882 38.51 -14.87 10.04
N ALA A 883 38.95 -13.84 10.79
CA ALA A 883 38.64 -13.71 12.21
C ALA A 883 37.22 -13.18 12.48
N TYR A 884 36.63 -12.43 11.54
CA TYR A 884 35.36 -11.71 11.72
C TYR A 884 34.20 -12.29 10.90
N ILE A 885 34.46 -13.22 9.99
CA ILE A 885 33.42 -13.99 9.27
C ILE A 885 33.17 -15.31 10.01
N GLY A 886 31.95 -15.49 10.54
CA GLY A 886 31.58 -16.68 11.30
C GLY A 886 31.24 -17.90 10.44
N GLN A 887 31.01 -19.06 11.08
CA GLN A 887 30.63 -20.32 10.40
C GLN A 887 29.30 -20.25 9.62
N GLY A 888 28.41 -19.33 9.99
CA GLY A 888 27.18 -19.03 9.24
C GLY A 888 27.35 -17.90 8.22
N GLU A 889 28.59 -17.56 7.85
CA GLU A 889 28.92 -16.47 6.93
C GLU A 889 28.35 -15.12 7.38
N ARG A 890 28.42 -14.85 8.67
CA ARG A 890 27.86 -13.65 9.30
C ARG A 890 28.94 -12.81 9.95
N ILE A 891 28.79 -11.49 9.84
CA ILE A 891 29.63 -10.49 10.49
C ILE A 891 28.75 -9.68 11.44
N LEU A 892 29.22 -9.50 12.68
CA LEU A 892 28.48 -8.75 13.70
C LEU A 892 29.21 -7.46 14.03
N VAL A 893 28.51 -6.34 13.89
CA VAL A 893 28.98 -4.99 14.22
C VAL A 893 28.10 -4.43 15.32
N GLN A 894 28.70 -3.90 16.37
CA GLN A 894 27.97 -3.33 17.49
C GLN A 894 28.39 -1.89 17.74
N PHE A 895 27.42 -1.02 17.97
CA PHE A 895 27.63 0.35 18.44
C PHE A 895 27.21 0.44 19.90
N THR A 896 28.04 1.06 20.74
CA THR A 896 27.80 1.12 22.19
C THR A 896 27.98 2.54 22.72
N ASN A 897 27.10 2.93 23.66
CA ASN A 897 27.30 4.10 24.51
C ASN A 897 27.20 3.66 25.98
N GLN A 898 28.37 3.60 26.65
CA GLN A 898 28.46 3.13 28.03
C GLN A 898 28.61 4.28 29.06
N ARG A 899 28.71 5.54 28.61
CA ARG A 899 28.94 6.69 29.50
C ARG A 899 27.77 7.66 29.41
N THR A 900 26.92 7.68 30.44
CA THR A 900 25.81 8.65 30.58
C THR A 900 26.26 10.11 30.47
N SER A 901 27.52 10.41 30.81
CA SER A 901 28.11 11.75 30.69
C SER A 901 28.28 12.25 29.25
N LEU A 902 28.24 11.38 28.25
CA LEU A 902 28.36 11.75 26.83
C LEU A 902 27.04 12.29 26.25
N GLY A 903 25.93 12.15 26.96
CA GLY A 903 24.60 12.50 26.46
C GLY A 903 24.10 11.54 25.38
N THR A 904 23.11 11.99 24.61
CA THR A 904 22.53 11.22 23.49
C THR A 904 23.43 11.31 22.27
N VAL A 905 23.88 10.15 21.79
CA VAL A 905 24.76 10.06 20.62
C VAL A 905 23.97 9.65 19.39
N VAL A 906 24.38 10.16 18.24
CA VAL A 906 23.78 9.88 16.93
C VAL A 906 24.73 9.04 16.12
N PHE A 907 24.21 7.98 15.49
CA PHE A 907 24.97 7.19 14.54
C PHE A 907 24.06 6.68 13.41
N GLY A 908 24.67 6.36 12.27
CA GLY A 908 23.97 5.85 11.11
C GLY A 908 24.06 4.33 10.99
N LYS A 909 23.13 3.73 10.24
CA LYS A 909 23.17 2.30 9.88
C LYS A 909 24.49 2.01 9.16
N PRO A 910 25.35 1.12 9.69
CA PRO A 910 26.63 0.82 9.08
C PRO A 910 26.43 0.11 7.73
N SER A 911 27.42 0.24 6.85
CA SER A 911 27.50 -0.46 5.58
C SER A 911 28.75 -1.34 5.52
N LEU A 912 28.67 -2.46 4.79
CA LEU A 912 29.76 -3.43 4.66
C LEU A 912 30.23 -3.55 3.21
N THR A 913 31.54 -3.40 2.99
CA THR A 913 32.20 -3.72 1.72
C THR A 913 33.24 -4.81 1.93
N LEU A 914 33.25 -5.83 1.07
CA LEU A 914 34.24 -6.90 1.07
C LEU A 914 35.02 -6.88 -0.25
N LYS A 915 36.34 -7.04 -0.17
CA LYS A 915 37.21 -7.13 -1.33
C LYS A 915 37.60 -8.58 -1.56
N GLY A 916 37.33 -9.14 -2.74
CA GLY A 916 37.74 -10.51 -3.07
C GLY A 916 39.27 -10.67 -3.07
N GLU A 917 39.78 -11.88 -2.85
CA GLU A 917 41.17 -12.25 -3.20
C GLU A 917 41.27 -12.42 -4.72
N ALA A 918 42.29 -11.81 -5.34
CA ALA A 918 42.50 -11.82 -6.79
C ALA A 918 42.95 -13.19 -7.32
#